data_AF-A0A9N9MGD6-F1
#
_entry.id   AF-A0A9N9MGD6-F1
#
_cell.length_a   1.000
_cell.length_b   1.000
_cell.length_c   1.000
_cell.angle_alpha   90.00
_cell.angle_beta   90.00
_cell.angle_gamma   90.00
#
_symmetry.space_group_name_H-M   'P 1'
#
loop_
_entity.id
_entity.type
_entity.pdbx_description
1 polymer ?
#
loop_
_entity_poly.entity_id
_entity_poly.type
_entity_poly.pdbx_seq_one_letter_code
_entity_poly.pdbx_strand_id
1 'polypeptide(L)'
;MESIKLQNLLEKHSQKKNAIIHSTHQGIIEELTFETVFGISIKLKQFLLDNIPPSSEVSRDSEGNICFGLLMEKNIFIPSIIICFQDLNYSFVFLTTKTLEDTIKAVNIAWLLSIDNEVSANHFHLKNKLKISGEKNIELWKNDSTNHNYLPKDIFCIMQTSGSTEENKIVYVPYNCIEKNVISLNKFFNVSSDDTIYWGTPLTFDPTLVELLLGIMYGAALLIVPKSTALNPVVLYEILFRVNLVTFLQVVPSIFLRWAKQQVSDILLNSSLKILAFGGEPFPQEILSYKRNPELKLFNLYGVTELSCWATIADLSSHSYQSEVPLGISLDGTFIEIKHKEEDVFGEICIGSQTRQCFLNATKNKNLPCIVETGDLGEWKNGDLFYRGRKTRVIKRFGHKVALHKLEEIIFDRMGLLSRLIFNATHKKLLAFVKIEKHYNEQGKLRLIDKLRVKLIHTLPEYSIPDFLDVLAEFPLNNHGKISDKCLVKIYENKIDSLYKAKSNSEIFLDTLTNFLKIPLSKNLQFKFTELGGNSLTLMQFLQTFKEQIHGDIPGELVTLLLNDSIKKCLNFIEQTMSVKRKLSSPIRDNRETKILKIIDGEPEDCVLWKFNLKGCVDSAPLAFKRGNNIFVASGSYAQIFSIISESGTEYLTLNMPSEIEAQPCVSSCGNFIFIGCADGFMYAIDLIQKNIFWKYQTLGRIRSGAYFCGNSIIFGSYDEYLYCLEKESGALNWKTKLLGSIRADPIVNVNSIFVGTIKGMCYGLNRKNGSVTWTYKIEGPVFGSPCLLLEDCTVWGSVTGKLYCFTAKGVPKWTLDIEGHIFSSLICHTNVIYFGCDDSYIYKVTPDCEISKFAKLESAISSSPFVYEYEQKIFIVCTCNSGVLYVIEDCTGTVIFRMQLPSESYSLPYVLENQIYVGCRDDNLYCINIDRVLIKYENS
;
A
#
# COMPACT_ATOMS: atom_id res chain seq x y z
N MET A 1 40.57 32.95 8.06
CA MET A 1 40.45 31.65 7.37
C MET A 1 39.43 31.84 6.28
N GLU A 2 39.91 32.05 5.06
CA GLU A 2 39.05 32.17 3.87
C GLU A 2 38.20 30.91 3.77
N SER A 3 36.86 31.07 3.72
CA SER A 3 35.96 29.96 3.44
C SER A 3 36.40 29.35 2.10
N ILE A 4 36.85 28.10 2.11
CA ILE A 4 37.15 27.39 0.88
C ILE A 4 35.83 27.31 0.12
N LYS A 5 35.64 28.14 -0.91
CA LYS A 5 34.47 28.09 -1.77
C LYS A 5 34.29 26.64 -2.23
N LEU A 6 33.07 26.10 -2.19
CA LEU A 6 32.77 24.72 -2.62
C LEU A 6 33.37 24.38 -3.99
N GLN A 7 33.49 25.39 -4.85
CA GLN A 7 34.18 25.34 -6.13
C GLN A 7 35.65 24.83 -6.04
N ASN A 8 36.42 25.32 -5.07
CA ASN A 8 37.82 24.93 -4.87
C ASN A 8 37.95 23.49 -4.31
N LEU A 9 36.91 22.95 -3.67
CA LEU A 9 36.88 21.56 -3.21
C LEU A 9 36.59 20.60 -4.37
N LEU A 10 35.79 21.03 -5.35
CA LEU A 10 35.44 20.25 -6.53
C LEU A 10 36.61 20.11 -7.52
N GLU A 11 37.45 21.13 -7.65
CA GLU A 11 38.69 21.06 -8.45
C GLU A 11 39.71 20.04 -7.88
N LYS A 12 39.63 19.72 -6.58
CA LYS A 12 40.48 18.69 -5.95
C LYS A 12 40.02 17.26 -6.27
N HIS A 13 38.77 17.07 -6.65
CA HIS A 13 38.21 15.75 -6.93
C HIS A 13 38.46 15.37 -8.38
N SER A 14 38.59 14.07 -8.67
CA SER A 14 38.76 13.61 -10.05
C SER A 14 37.56 14.05 -10.90
N GLN A 15 37.80 14.93 -11.88
CA GLN A 15 36.79 15.52 -12.75
C GLN A 15 35.88 14.48 -13.43
N LYS A 16 36.39 13.25 -13.63
CA LYS A 16 35.70 12.13 -14.29
C LYS A 16 34.89 11.23 -13.35
N LYS A 17 34.92 11.42 -12.02
CA LYS A 17 34.11 10.62 -11.08
C LYS A 17 32.64 11.08 -11.09
N ASN A 18 31.74 10.14 -10.86
CA ASN A 18 30.31 10.41 -10.74
C ASN A 18 30.03 11.22 -9.47
N ALA A 19 29.41 12.38 -9.64
CA ALA A 19 28.92 13.23 -8.56
C ALA A 19 27.46 12.91 -8.23
N ILE A 20 26.68 12.51 -9.22
CA ILE A 20 25.25 12.24 -9.11
C ILE A 20 24.94 10.96 -9.86
N ILE A 21 24.18 10.08 -9.20
CA ILE A 21 23.62 8.87 -9.80
C ILE A 21 22.11 9.01 -9.67
N HIS A 22 21.39 9.05 -10.79
CA HIS A 22 19.93 9.11 -10.80
C HIS A 22 19.38 7.75 -11.21
N SER A 23 18.68 7.07 -10.30
CA SER A 23 18.25 5.68 -10.49
C SER A 23 16.76 5.48 -10.27
N THR A 24 16.18 4.54 -11.03
CA THR A 24 14.83 4.00 -10.81
C THR A 24 14.87 2.48 -10.70
N HIS A 25 13.69 1.86 -10.59
CA HIS A 25 13.51 0.41 -10.63
C HIS A 25 14.00 -0.24 -11.95
N GLN A 26 14.23 0.55 -13.00
CA GLN A 26 14.74 0.10 -14.29
C GLN A 26 16.27 0.15 -14.36
N GLY A 27 16.94 0.67 -13.33
CA GLY A 27 18.38 0.90 -13.27
C GLY A 27 18.75 2.38 -13.24
N ILE A 28 20.04 2.65 -13.48
CA ILE A 28 20.60 4.00 -13.55
C ILE A 28 20.10 4.67 -14.83
N ILE A 29 19.42 5.80 -14.68
CA ILE A 29 18.88 6.60 -15.78
C ILE A 29 19.95 7.57 -16.29
N GLU A 30 20.64 8.21 -15.36
CA GLU A 30 21.56 9.29 -15.67
C GLU A 30 22.65 9.37 -14.61
N GLU A 31 23.88 9.61 -15.05
CA GLU A 31 25.02 9.86 -14.19
C GLU A 31 25.66 11.17 -14.62
N LEU A 32 25.91 12.05 -13.64
CA LEU A 32 26.61 13.30 -13.88
C LEU A 32 27.94 13.27 -13.16
N THR A 33 29.02 13.56 -13.88
CA THR A 33 30.35 13.72 -13.29
C THR A 33 30.46 15.05 -12.55
N PHE A 34 31.45 15.17 -11.67
CA PHE A 34 31.78 16.45 -11.02
C PHE A 34 32.08 17.57 -12.03
N GLU A 35 32.75 17.25 -13.15
CA GLU A 35 32.96 18.18 -14.25
C GLU A 35 31.64 18.69 -14.86
N THR A 36 30.67 17.80 -15.08
CA THR A 36 29.38 18.17 -15.67
C THR A 36 28.56 19.04 -14.72
N VAL A 37 28.50 18.65 -13.44
CA VAL A 37 27.83 19.44 -12.38
C VAL A 37 28.43 20.85 -12.30
N PHE A 38 29.76 20.95 -12.36
CA PHE A 38 30.46 22.23 -12.34
C PHE A 38 30.21 23.07 -13.60
N GLY A 39 30.24 22.45 -14.78
CA GLY A 39 29.93 23.13 -16.04
C GLY A 39 28.51 23.71 -16.08
N ILE A 40 27.53 22.99 -15.50
CA ILE A 40 26.16 23.51 -15.34
C ILE A 40 26.14 24.69 -14.36
N SER A 41 26.88 24.60 -13.26
CA SER A 41 26.99 25.68 -12.27
C SER A 41 27.54 26.98 -12.88
N ILE A 42 28.59 26.90 -13.71
CA ILE A 42 29.15 28.08 -14.41
C ILE A 42 28.13 28.69 -15.36
N LYS A 43 27.43 27.88 -16.16
CA LYS A 43 26.39 28.36 -17.08
C LYS A 43 25.26 29.06 -16.33
N LEU A 44 24.82 28.48 -15.21
CA LEU A 44 23.81 29.06 -14.35
C LEU A 44 24.28 30.38 -13.74
N LYS A 45 25.55 30.47 -13.31
CA LYS A 45 26.14 31.70 -12.78
C LYS A 45 26.05 32.83 -13.80
N GLN A 46 26.50 32.60 -15.03
CA GLN A 46 26.42 33.60 -16.09
C GLN A 46 24.97 34.00 -16.36
N PHE A 47 24.07 33.02 -16.49
CA PHE A 47 22.65 33.27 -16.69
C PHE A 47 22.02 34.14 -15.59
N LEU A 48 22.36 33.92 -14.32
CA LEU A 48 21.86 34.74 -13.21
C LEU A 48 22.43 36.16 -13.26
N LEU A 49 23.73 36.32 -13.55
CA LEU A 49 24.37 37.63 -13.68
C LEU A 49 23.79 38.47 -14.83
N ASP A 50 23.41 37.82 -15.94
CA ASP A 50 22.84 38.50 -17.11
C ASP A 50 21.38 38.96 -16.89
N ASN A 51 20.65 38.27 -16.01
CA ASN A 51 19.20 38.48 -15.84
C ASN A 51 18.81 39.20 -14.54
N ILE A 52 19.72 39.27 -13.58
CA ILE A 52 19.50 39.94 -12.29
C ILE A 52 20.33 41.21 -12.30
N PRO A 53 19.71 42.39 -12.13
CA PRO A 53 20.43 43.65 -12.20
C PRO A 53 21.54 43.69 -11.14
N PRO A 54 22.74 44.20 -11.48
CA PRO A 54 23.78 44.43 -10.50
C PRO A 54 23.24 45.38 -9.41
N SER A 55 23.64 45.16 -8.18
CA SER A 55 23.23 45.91 -6.98
C SER A 55 23.78 47.34 -6.96
N SER A 56 23.53 48.12 -8.02
CA SER A 56 24.06 49.49 -8.21
C SER A 56 23.06 50.61 -7.93
N GLU A 57 21.84 50.30 -7.45
CA GLU A 57 20.85 51.32 -7.04
C GLU A 57 20.59 51.40 -5.52
N VAL A 58 21.33 50.66 -4.69
CA VAL A 58 21.34 50.85 -3.24
C VAL A 58 22.78 51.05 -2.79
N SER A 59 23.00 52.08 -1.97
CA SER A 59 24.27 52.50 -1.38
C SER A 59 25.24 51.35 -1.10
N ARG A 60 26.54 51.56 -1.36
CA ARG A 60 27.66 50.63 -1.09
C ARG A 60 27.76 50.10 0.36
N ASP A 61 26.89 50.55 1.26
CA ASP A 61 26.78 50.14 2.66
C ASP A 61 25.66 49.10 2.94
N SER A 62 24.86 48.65 1.96
CA SER A 62 23.86 47.59 2.20
C SER A 62 24.49 46.19 2.11
N GLU A 63 25.00 45.70 3.25
CA GLU A 63 25.81 44.47 3.43
C GLU A 63 25.10 43.10 3.23
N GLY A 64 24.07 42.96 2.39
CA GLY A 64 23.31 41.70 2.33
C GLY A 64 23.31 40.94 0.99
N ASN A 65 22.87 39.67 1.02
CA ASN A 65 22.78 38.76 -0.12
C ASN A 65 21.33 38.49 -0.56
N ILE A 66 21.18 38.09 -1.83
CA ILE A 66 19.87 37.76 -2.42
C ILE A 66 19.45 36.35 -1.96
N CYS A 67 18.18 36.19 -1.58
CA CYS A 67 17.57 34.89 -1.27
C CYS A 67 16.64 34.41 -2.38
N PHE A 68 16.84 33.17 -2.84
CA PHE A 68 16.02 32.53 -3.86
C PHE A 68 15.04 31.52 -3.27
N GLY A 69 13.82 31.52 -3.78
CA GLY A 69 12.91 30.39 -3.64
C GLY A 69 13.24 29.30 -4.65
N LEU A 70 13.41 28.05 -4.21
CA LEU A 70 13.61 26.89 -5.09
C LEU A 70 12.33 26.05 -5.11
N LEU A 71 11.52 26.18 -6.17
CA LEU A 71 10.29 25.42 -6.37
C LEU A 71 10.54 24.25 -7.32
N MET A 72 11.12 23.18 -6.78
CA MET A 72 11.47 21.98 -7.52
C MET A 72 11.47 20.75 -6.61
N GLU A 73 11.11 19.59 -7.16
CA GLU A 73 11.35 18.32 -6.48
C GLU A 73 12.85 17.98 -6.51
N LYS A 74 13.29 17.01 -5.69
CA LYS A 74 14.68 16.58 -5.68
C LYS A 74 15.09 16.08 -7.06
N ASN A 75 16.14 16.68 -7.62
CA ASN A 75 16.60 16.42 -8.98
C ASN A 75 18.12 16.62 -9.08
N ILE A 76 18.68 16.18 -10.21
CA ILE A 76 20.11 16.18 -10.50
C ILE A 76 20.74 17.58 -10.66
N PHE A 77 19.95 18.64 -10.80
CA PHE A 77 20.46 20.00 -11.00
C PHE A 77 20.65 20.77 -9.70
N ILE A 78 20.02 20.35 -8.59
CA ILE A 78 20.12 21.05 -7.30
C ILE A 78 21.59 21.22 -6.86
N PRO A 79 22.47 20.20 -6.90
CA PRO A 79 23.88 20.41 -6.52
C PRO A 79 24.55 21.52 -7.32
N SER A 80 24.30 21.61 -8.64
CA SER A 80 24.82 22.68 -9.50
C SER A 80 24.30 24.06 -9.10
N ILE A 81 23.02 24.15 -8.74
CA ILE A 81 22.37 25.38 -8.23
C ILE A 81 23.02 25.83 -6.93
N ILE A 82 23.20 24.91 -5.97
CA ILE A 82 23.79 25.23 -4.67
C ILE A 82 25.25 25.66 -4.81
N ILE A 83 26.04 25.00 -5.66
CA ILE A 83 27.43 25.44 -5.95
C ILE A 83 27.45 26.85 -6.55
N CYS A 84 26.54 27.13 -7.50
CA CYS A 84 26.42 28.45 -8.13
C CYS A 84 26.06 29.53 -7.10
N PHE A 85 25.08 29.23 -6.24
CA PHE A 85 24.65 30.16 -5.19
C PHE A 85 25.77 30.44 -4.20
N GLN A 86 26.58 29.45 -3.85
CA GLN A 86 27.72 29.69 -2.95
C GLN A 86 28.83 30.53 -3.59
N ASP A 87 29.05 30.42 -4.90
CA ASP A 87 30.01 31.29 -5.59
C ASP A 87 29.51 32.75 -5.71
N LEU A 88 28.20 32.93 -5.94
CA LEU A 88 27.52 34.23 -5.96
C LEU A 88 27.18 34.78 -4.56
N ASN A 89 27.44 34.00 -3.50
CA ASN A 89 27.05 34.27 -2.13
C ASN A 89 25.54 34.47 -1.94
N TYR A 90 24.69 33.76 -2.69
CA TYR A 90 23.23 33.78 -2.58
C TYR A 90 22.71 32.77 -1.56
N SER A 91 21.63 33.16 -0.88
CA SER A 91 20.86 32.31 0.02
C SER A 91 19.73 31.60 -0.72
N PHE A 92 19.21 30.51 -0.17
CA PHE A 92 18.05 29.84 -0.73
C PHE A 92 17.10 29.24 0.29
N VAL A 93 15.87 28.97 -0.15
CA VAL A 93 14.86 28.21 0.58
C VAL A 93 14.16 27.26 -0.36
N PHE A 94 14.02 25.99 0.05
CA PHE A 94 13.22 25.03 -0.70
C PHE A 94 11.74 25.27 -0.44
N LEU A 95 10.96 25.35 -1.52
CA LEU A 95 9.53 25.65 -1.49
C LEU A 95 8.73 24.44 -1.96
N THR A 96 7.55 24.26 -1.36
CA THR A 96 6.55 23.30 -1.84
C THR A 96 5.31 24.07 -2.26
N THR A 97 4.47 23.49 -3.13
CA THR A 97 3.20 24.11 -3.53
C THR A 97 2.30 24.46 -2.34
N LYS A 98 2.41 23.75 -1.22
CA LYS A 98 1.64 24.01 0.01
C LYS A 98 2.20 25.15 0.86
N THR A 99 3.52 25.35 0.86
CA THR A 99 4.18 26.37 1.70
C THR A 99 4.54 27.63 0.92
N LEU A 100 4.25 27.66 -0.38
CA LEU A 100 4.70 28.68 -1.32
C LEU A 100 4.35 30.10 -0.86
N GLU A 101 3.06 30.40 -0.66
CA GLU A 101 2.60 31.77 -0.38
C GLU A 101 3.07 32.28 0.98
N ASP A 102 2.92 31.47 2.03
CA ASP A 102 3.27 31.86 3.41
C ASP A 102 4.77 32.12 3.54
N THR A 103 5.60 31.29 2.91
CA THR A 103 7.06 31.43 2.96
C THR A 103 7.54 32.64 2.17
N ILE A 104 6.99 32.84 0.96
CA ILE A 104 7.33 33.98 0.12
C ILE A 104 7.02 35.29 0.85
N LYS A 105 5.85 35.37 1.50
CA LYS A 105 5.46 36.55 2.29
C LYS A 105 6.36 36.74 3.51
N ALA A 106 6.64 35.68 4.27
CA ALA A 106 7.39 35.79 5.52
C ALA A 106 8.89 36.08 5.33
N VAL A 107 9.50 35.57 4.26
CA VAL A 107 10.92 35.79 3.93
C VAL A 107 11.12 37.00 2.99
N ASN A 108 10.04 37.44 2.33
CA ASN A 108 10.04 38.45 1.27
C ASN A 108 10.91 38.04 0.06
N ILE A 109 10.56 36.92 -0.57
CA ILE A 109 11.30 36.32 -1.70
C ILE A 109 10.94 37.04 -3.00
N ALA A 110 11.94 37.66 -3.63
CA ALA A 110 11.79 38.37 -4.91
C ALA A 110 12.09 37.49 -6.14
N TRP A 111 12.93 36.46 -6.00
CA TRP A 111 13.38 35.61 -7.10
C TRP A 111 13.10 34.14 -6.82
N LEU A 112 12.64 33.42 -7.84
CA LEU A 112 12.34 32.00 -7.75
C LEU A 112 12.95 31.23 -8.92
N LEU A 113 13.52 30.07 -8.64
CA LEU A 113 13.92 29.08 -9.65
C LEU A 113 12.97 27.89 -9.61
N SER A 114 12.48 27.48 -10.77
CA SER A 114 11.73 26.24 -10.96
C SER A 114 12.34 25.40 -12.10
N ILE A 115 11.96 24.13 -12.15
CA ILE A 115 12.26 23.23 -13.27
C ILE A 115 10.94 22.57 -13.66
N ASP A 116 10.49 22.84 -14.88
CA ASP A 116 9.29 22.27 -15.52
C ASP A 116 8.00 22.30 -14.64
N ASN A 117 7.89 23.27 -13.73
CA ASN A 117 6.75 23.46 -12.85
C ASN A 117 6.01 24.74 -13.22
N GLU A 118 4.70 24.65 -13.48
CA GLU A 118 3.85 25.84 -13.59
C GLU A 118 3.76 26.54 -12.23
N VAL A 119 4.31 27.75 -12.15
CA VAL A 119 4.19 28.62 -10.98
C VAL A 119 2.80 29.25 -11.01
N SER A 120 1.83 28.60 -10.37
CA SER A 120 0.43 29.05 -10.33
C SER A 120 0.17 30.28 -9.44
N ALA A 121 1.20 31.06 -9.11
CA ALA A 121 1.08 32.22 -8.21
C ALA A 121 0.92 33.51 -9.04
N ASN A 122 -0.22 34.20 -8.89
CA ASN A 122 -0.59 35.45 -9.60
C ASN A 122 0.39 36.63 -9.45
N HIS A 123 1.53 36.46 -8.76
CA HIS A 123 2.48 37.52 -8.43
C HIS A 123 3.88 37.30 -9.04
N PHE A 124 4.17 36.13 -9.62
CA PHE A 124 5.46 35.86 -10.26
C PHE A 124 5.29 35.81 -11.78
N HIS A 125 6.14 36.53 -12.50
CA HIS A 125 6.24 36.43 -13.95
C HIS A 125 7.55 35.74 -14.35
N LEU A 126 7.49 34.94 -15.41
CA LEU A 126 8.66 34.30 -15.97
C LEU A 126 9.57 35.37 -16.59
N LYS A 127 10.81 35.47 -16.11
CA LYS A 127 11.80 36.43 -16.57
C LYS A 127 12.62 35.89 -17.74
N ASN A 128 13.17 34.69 -17.58
CA ASN A 128 13.96 34.01 -18.60
C ASN A 128 14.08 32.50 -18.32
N LYS A 129 14.59 31.73 -19.28
CA LYS A 129 14.84 30.29 -19.16
C LYS A 129 16.27 29.95 -19.56
N LEU A 130 16.94 29.14 -18.75
CA LEU A 130 18.21 28.52 -19.10
C LEU A 130 17.95 27.10 -19.57
N LYS A 131 18.27 26.81 -20.83
CA LYS A 131 18.19 25.45 -21.37
C LYS A 131 19.33 24.59 -20.83
N ILE A 132 18.98 23.43 -20.28
CA ILE A 132 19.94 22.45 -19.75
C ILE A 132 19.77 21.13 -20.52
N SER A 133 20.70 20.19 -20.32
CA SER A 133 20.66 18.86 -20.94
C SER A 133 19.31 18.16 -20.73
N GLY A 134 18.84 17.41 -21.73
CA GLY A 134 17.65 16.56 -21.64
C GLY A 134 16.29 17.28 -21.78
N GLU A 135 16.19 18.33 -22.60
CA GLU A 135 14.97 19.14 -22.86
C GLU A 135 14.42 19.96 -21.67
N LYS A 136 15.04 19.86 -20.49
CA LYS A 136 14.62 20.58 -19.28
C LYS A 136 15.15 22.02 -19.26
N ASN A 137 14.36 22.91 -18.64
CA ASN A 137 14.75 24.31 -18.47
C ASN A 137 14.76 24.69 -16.98
N ILE A 138 15.81 25.38 -16.54
CA ILE A 138 15.75 26.15 -15.30
C ILE A 138 15.07 27.48 -15.62
N GLU A 139 13.95 27.74 -14.98
CA GLU A 139 13.14 28.91 -15.20
C GLU A 139 13.37 29.92 -14.07
N LEU A 140 13.68 31.17 -14.44
CA LEU A 140 13.85 32.28 -13.50
C LEU A 140 12.58 33.11 -13.47
N TRP A 141 12.02 33.25 -12.28
CA TRP A 141 10.79 33.98 -12.02
C TRP A 141 11.07 35.18 -11.11
N LYS A 142 10.39 36.29 -11.38
CA LYS A 142 10.48 37.52 -10.58
C LYS A 142 9.12 37.89 -10.02
N ASN A 143 9.10 38.31 -8.76
CA ASN A 143 7.93 38.93 -8.14
C ASN A 143 8.04 40.45 -8.21
N ASP A 144 7.09 41.11 -8.88
CA ASP A 144 7.07 42.59 -8.97
C ASP A 144 6.42 43.27 -7.77
N SER A 145 5.74 42.51 -6.90
CA SER A 145 5.05 43.05 -5.72
C SER A 145 5.95 43.21 -4.48
N THR A 146 7.21 42.77 -4.55
CA THR A 146 8.14 42.72 -3.41
C THR A 146 9.43 43.48 -3.72
N ASN A 147 9.81 44.40 -2.82
CA ASN A 147 11.15 44.99 -2.84
C ASN A 147 12.20 43.95 -2.42
N HIS A 148 13.42 44.02 -2.96
CA HIS A 148 14.51 43.10 -2.62
C HIS A 148 14.80 43.10 -1.12
N ASN A 149 14.62 41.96 -0.46
CA ASN A 149 15.14 41.73 0.89
C ASN A 149 16.55 41.17 0.78
N TYR A 150 17.52 41.85 1.38
CA TYR A 150 18.89 41.39 1.46
C TYR A 150 19.09 40.73 2.82
N LEU A 151 19.50 39.45 2.83
CA LEU A 151 19.83 38.73 4.07
C LEU A 151 21.30 38.95 4.44
N PRO A 152 21.71 38.69 5.69
CA PRO A 152 23.13 38.73 6.05
C PRO A 152 23.97 37.81 5.15
N LYS A 153 25.17 38.26 4.75
CA LYS A 153 26.06 37.56 3.80
C LYS A 153 26.46 36.15 4.22
N ASP A 154 26.39 35.80 5.50
CA ASP A 154 26.77 34.50 6.05
C ASP A 154 25.64 33.47 5.99
N ILE A 155 24.41 33.86 5.65
CA ILE A 155 23.28 32.94 5.53
C ILE A 155 23.47 32.05 4.29
N PHE A 156 23.39 30.74 4.52
CA PHE A 156 23.44 29.71 3.49
C PHE A 156 22.04 29.38 2.96
N CYS A 157 21.14 29.03 3.89
CA CYS A 157 19.77 28.67 3.54
C CYS A 157 18.79 29.00 4.65
N ILE A 158 17.51 28.90 4.33
CA ILE A 158 16.42 29.04 5.29
C ILE A 158 15.69 27.71 5.42
N MET A 159 15.42 27.31 6.66
CA MET A 159 14.66 26.12 7.00
C MET A 159 13.39 26.50 7.76
N GLN A 160 12.32 25.73 7.57
CA GLN A 160 11.06 25.91 8.29
C GLN A 160 10.85 24.78 9.28
N THR A 161 10.43 25.13 10.49
CA THR A 161 10.06 24.14 11.51
C THR A 161 8.67 24.42 12.06
N SER A 162 7.92 23.36 12.36
CA SER A 162 6.64 23.49 13.07
C SER A 162 6.90 23.91 14.51
N GLY A 163 6.67 25.20 14.81
CA GLY A 163 6.78 25.75 16.14
C GLY A 163 5.72 25.18 17.11
N SER A 164 6.04 25.16 18.40
CA SER A 164 5.11 24.82 19.48
C SER A 164 3.97 25.85 19.62
N THR A 165 4.15 27.09 19.18
CA THR A 165 3.28 28.27 19.42
C THR A 165 2.70 28.84 18.12
N GLU A 166 1.93 28.01 17.41
CA GLU A 166 1.16 28.34 16.17
C GLU A 166 1.87 28.94 14.94
N GLU A 167 3.01 29.63 15.05
CA GLU A 167 3.76 30.14 13.89
C GLU A 167 4.84 29.15 13.42
N ASN A 168 4.95 28.96 12.10
CA ASN A 168 6.10 28.28 11.51
C ASN A 168 7.36 29.08 11.86
N LYS A 169 8.29 28.47 12.60
CA LYS A 169 9.56 29.15 12.91
C LYS A 169 10.43 29.12 11.68
N ILE A 170 10.88 30.28 11.26
CA ILE A 170 11.82 30.44 10.15
C ILE A 170 13.23 30.50 10.73
N VAL A 171 14.03 29.51 10.34
CA VAL A 171 15.41 29.34 10.81
C VAL A 171 16.35 29.73 9.68
N TYR A 172 17.08 30.83 9.84
CA TYR A 172 18.11 31.23 8.89
C TYR A 172 19.42 30.57 9.33
N VAL A 173 19.97 29.74 8.45
CA VAL A 173 21.12 28.87 8.74
C VAL A 173 22.38 29.48 8.12
N PRO A 174 23.36 29.92 8.94
CA PRO A 174 24.64 30.36 8.42
C PRO A 174 25.47 29.21 7.86
N TYR A 175 26.27 29.46 6.83
CA TYR A 175 27.13 28.43 6.23
C TYR A 175 28.09 27.82 7.26
N ASN A 176 28.69 28.66 8.11
CA ASN A 176 29.64 28.21 9.15
C ASN A 176 29.01 27.23 10.17
N CYS A 177 27.68 27.22 10.32
CA CYS A 177 27.01 26.34 11.27
C CYS A 177 26.94 24.92 10.69
N ILE A 178 26.41 24.81 9.47
CA ILE A 178 26.27 23.53 8.80
C ILE A 178 27.64 22.97 8.35
N GLU A 179 28.59 23.82 7.95
CA GLU A 179 29.95 23.41 7.59
C GLU A 179 30.65 22.73 8.77
N LYS A 180 30.67 23.36 9.95
CA LYS A 180 31.24 22.75 11.17
C LYS A 180 30.57 21.44 11.53
N ASN A 181 29.26 21.36 11.35
CA ASN A 181 28.51 20.14 11.60
C ASN A 181 28.97 19.00 10.68
N VAL A 182 29.04 19.26 9.37
CA VAL A 182 29.47 18.28 8.36
C VAL A 182 30.93 17.87 8.57
N ILE A 183 31.83 18.80 8.88
CA ILE A 183 33.24 18.50 9.20
C ILE A 183 33.33 17.62 10.45
N SER A 184 32.60 17.95 11.52
CA SER A 184 32.61 17.15 12.75
C SER A 184 32.07 15.75 12.53
N LEU A 185 30.96 15.61 11.79
CA LEU A 185 30.36 14.31 11.45
C LEU A 185 31.32 13.46 10.62
N ASN A 186 32.03 14.06 9.66
CA ASN A 186 32.92 13.30 8.80
C ASN A 186 34.15 12.72 9.53
N LYS A 187 34.52 13.24 10.71
CA LYS A 187 35.53 12.60 11.57
C LYS A 187 35.10 11.19 12.03
N PHE A 188 33.79 10.93 12.12
CA PHE A 188 33.23 9.63 12.50
C PHE A 188 32.87 8.78 11.28
N PHE A 189 32.20 9.41 10.32
CA PHE A 189 31.74 8.74 9.10
C PHE A 189 32.90 8.34 8.20
N ASN A 190 33.93 9.20 8.06
CA ASN A 190 35.05 9.00 7.16
C ASN A 190 34.60 8.80 5.70
N VAL A 191 33.63 9.61 5.25
CA VAL A 191 33.17 9.65 3.85
C VAL A 191 34.30 10.14 2.96
N SER A 192 34.43 9.49 1.81
CA SER A 192 35.45 9.74 0.80
C SER A 192 34.86 9.71 -0.61
N SER A 193 35.71 9.94 -1.62
CA SER A 193 35.31 9.90 -3.03
C SER A 193 34.95 8.50 -3.57
N ASP A 194 35.05 7.46 -2.75
CA ASP A 194 34.67 6.08 -3.09
C ASP A 194 33.31 5.70 -2.50
N ASP A 195 32.62 6.65 -1.89
CA ASP A 195 31.33 6.44 -1.25
C ASP A 195 30.17 6.97 -2.09
N THR A 196 29.01 6.33 -1.91
CA THR A 196 27.74 6.75 -2.50
C THR A 196 26.74 6.98 -1.38
N ILE A 197 26.30 8.22 -1.26
CA ILE A 197 25.32 8.69 -0.28
C ILE A 197 23.94 8.58 -0.91
N TYR A 198 23.03 7.82 -0.29
CA TYR A 198 21.62 7.96 -0.65
C TYR A 198 21.11 9.32 -0.17
N TRP A 199 20.91 10.25 -1.10
CA TRP A 199 20.34 11.56 -0.81
C TRP A 199 18.82 11.43 -0.73
N GLY A 200 18.34 10.82 0.36
CA GLY A 200 16.95 10.43 0.57
C GLY A 200 16.12 11.46 1.36
N THR A 201 16.75 12.25 2.23
CA THR A 201 16.03 13.13 3.16
C THR A 201 15.27 14.23 2.40
N PRO A 202 13.96 14.47 2.67
CA PRO A 202 13.21 15.48 1.94
C PRO A 202 13.84 16.88 2.05
N LEU A 203 13.73 17.69 0.99
CA LEU A 203 14.42 18.98 0.87
C LEU A 203 14.03 20.01 1.95
N THR A 204 12.87 19.83 2.58
CA THR A 204 12.35 20.70 3.64
C THR A 204 12.90 20.38 5.04
N PHE A 205 13.82 19.41 5.15
CA PHE A 205 14.43 19.01 6.42
C PHE A 205 15.94 19.23 6.40
N ASP A 206 16.49 19.72 7.50
CA ASP A 206 17.90 20.10 7.61
C ASP A 206 18.93 18.96 7.44
N PRO A 207 18.66 17.66 7.75
CA PRO A 207 19.64 16.60 7.47
C PRO A 207 19.88 16.37 5.97
N THR A 208 19.01 16.89 5.08
CA THR A 208 19.24 16.88 3.63
C THR A 208 20.50 17.66 3.26
N LEU A 209 20.85 18.69 4.04
CA LEU A 209 22.05 19.50 3.82
C LEU A 209 23.31 18.72 4.20
N VAL A 210 23.23 17.88 5.23
CA VAL A 210 24.33 17.00 5.63
C VAL A 210 24.66 16.02 4.51
N GLU A 211 23.64 15.34 3.97
CA GLU A 211 23.79 14.42 2.83
C GLU A 211 24.42 15.13 1.61
N LEU A 212 23.87 16.29 1.23
CA LEU A 212 24.33 17.07 0.08
C LEU A 212 25.78 17.56 0.25
N LEU A 213 26.11 18.16 1.40
CA LEU A 213 27.43 18.73 1.65
C LEU A 213 28.50 17.67 1.88
N LEU A 214 28.17 16.51 2.47
CA LEU A 214 29.10 15.38 2.52
C LEU A 214 29.52 14.95 1.10
N GLY A 215 28.55 14.85 0.18
CA GLY A 215 28.80 14.55 -1.23
C GLY A 215 29.75 15.57 -1.89
N ILE A 216 29.40 16.85 -1.81
CA ILE A 216 30.16 17.91 -2.50
C ILE A 216 31.55 18.14 -1.87
N MET A 217 31.66 18.14 -0.53
CA MET A 217 32.92 18.46 0.16
C MET A 217 33.94 17.33 0.05
N TYR A 218 33.49 16.06 0.13
CA TYR A 218 34.37 14.89 0.18
C TYR A 218 34.39 14.04 -1.09
N GLY A 219 33.66 14.47 -2.12
CA GLY A 219 33.71 13.86 -3.46
C GLY A 219 32.88 12.58 -3.59
N ALA A 220 31.98 12.31 -2.65
CA ALA A 220 31.08 11.16 -2.70
C ALA A 220 29.95 11.38 -3.70
N ALA A 221 29.50 10.30 -4.34
CA ALA A 221 28.37 10.35 -5.26
C ALA A 221 27.04 10.49 -4.51
N LEU A 222 26.12 11.33 -5.00
CA LEU A 222 24.77 11.46 -4.48
C LEU A 222 23.82 10.59 -5.32
N LEU A 223 23.28 9.53 -4.72
CA LEU A 223 22.23 8.72 -5.32
C LEU A 223 20.87 9.39 -5.10
N ILE A 224 20.20 9.74 -6.21
CA ILE A 224 18.87 10.33 -6.24
C ILE A 224 17.88 9.29 -6.78
N VAL A 225 16.78 9.11 -6.07
CA VAL A 225 15.67 8.24 -6.48
C VAL A 225 14.39 9.08 -6.59
N PRO A 226 13.60 8.94 -7.68
CA PRO A 226 12.35 9.68 -7.81
C PRO A 226 11.41 9.44 -6.64
N LYS A 227 10.71 10.50 -6.21
CA LYS A 227 9.83 10.47 -5.03
C LYS A 227 8.78 9.36 -5.07
N SER A 228 8.16 9.12 -6.24
CA SER A 228 7.20 8.03 -6.45
C SER A 228 7.78 6.65 -6.15
N THR A 229 9.08 6.48 -6.40
CA THR A 229 9.83 5.24 -6.19
C THR A 229 10.32 5.14 -4.75
N ALA A 230 10.82 6.25 -4.18
CA ALA A 230 11.31 6.32 -2.79
C ALA A 230 10.21 6.04 -1.74
N LEU A 231 8.93 6.22 -2.08
CA LEU A 231 7.80 5.90 -1.19
C LEU A 231 7.47 4.41 -1.13
N ASN A 232 7.94 3.59 -2.09
CA ASN A 232 7.72 2.15 -2.10
C ASN A 232 8.90 1.43 -1.44
N PRO A 233 8.74 0.80 -0.26
CA PRO A 233 9.85 0.21 0.47
C PRO A 233 10.49 -0.96 -0.29
N VAL A 234 9.72 -1.76 -1.03
CA VAL A 234 10.27 -2.89 -1.80
C VAL A 234 11.16 -2.36 -2.92
N VAL A 235 10.67 -1.39 -3.70
CA VAL A 235 11.42 -0.85 -4.83
C VAL A 235 12.64 -0.05 -4.35
N LEU A 236 12.51 0.70 -3.25
CA LEU A 236 13.64 1.42 -2.66
C LEU A 236 14.72 0.44 -2.18
N TYR A 237 14.36 -0.66 -1.51
CA TYR A 237 15.32 -1.69 -1.08
C TYR A 237 16.14 -2.23 -2.26
N GLU A 238 15.47 -2.55 -3.37
CA GLU A 238 16.11 -3.08 -4.58
C GLU A 238 17.14 -2.11 -5.16
N ILE A 239 16.79 -0.81 -5.26
CA ILE A 239 17.67 0.21 -5.81
C ILE A 239 18.88 0.46 -4.91
N LEU A 240 18.66 0.55 -3.59
CA LEU A 240 19.74 0.90 -2.67
C LEU A 240 20.72 -0.26 -2.43
N PHE A 241 20.19 -1.48 -2.27
CA PHE A 241 20.98 -2.58 -1.71
C PHE A 241 21.18 -3.77 -2.66
N ARG A 242 20.25 -4.06 -3.58
CA ARG A 242 20.43 -5.22 -4.49
C ARG A 242 21.48 -4.96 -5.56
N VAL A 243 21.58 -3.70 -6.02
CA VAL A 243 22.63 -3.26 -6.95
C VAL A 243 23.90 -2.84 -6.18
N ASN A 244 23.90 -2.94 -4.84
CA ASN A 244 25.03 -2.58 -3.96
C ASN A 244 25.63 -1.19 -4.27
N LEU A 245 24.77 -0.23 -4.61
CA LEU A 245 25.21 1.11 -5.01
C LEU A 245 25.51 2.01 -3.81
N VAL A 246 24.82 1.82 -2.67
CA VAL A 246 24.86 2.76 -1.53
C VAL A 246 25.84 2.28 -0.47
N THR A 247 26.72 3.19 -0.03
CA THR A 247 27.65 2.94 1.09
C THR A 247 27.31 3.77 2.33
N PHE A 248 26.55 4.85 2.18
CA PHE A 248 26.09 5.70 3.28
C PHE A 248 24.57 5.90 3.25
N LEU A 249 23.92 5.58 4.38
CA LEU A 249 22.49 5.80 4.59
C LEU A 249 22.25 6.55 5.89
N GLN A 250 21.78 7.79 5.77
CA GLN A 250 21.14 8.52 6.86
C GLN A 250 19.62 8.36 6.73
N VAL A 251 18.93 7.96 7.80
CA VAL A 251 17.49 7.64 7.72
C VAL A 251 16.79 7.83 9.06
N VAL A 252 15.50 8.17 9.03
CA VAL A 252 14.66 8.15 10.24
C VAL A 252 14.24 6.71 10.57
N PRO A 253 14.24 6.30 11.85
CA PRO A 253 13.84 4.96 12.29
C PRO A 253 12.53 4.45 11.67
N SER A 254 11.48 5.25 11.66
CA SER A 254 10.18 4.87 11.09
C SER A 254 10.20 4.54 9.60
N ILE A 255 11.10 5.13 8.82
CA ILE A 255 11.24 4.84 7.38
C ILE A 255 12.03 3.55 7.17
N PHE A 256 13.11 3.36 7.91
CA PHE A 256 13.93 2.15 7.83
C PHE A 256 13.16 0.88 8.24
N LEU A 257 12.34 0.98 9.30
CA LEU A 257 11.53 -0.13 9.80
C LEU A 257 10.32 -0.50 8.91
N ARG A 258 10.18 0.13 7.73
CA ARG A 258 9.18 -0.28 6.72
C ARG A 258 9.60 -1.55 5.97
N TRP A 259 10.90 -1.87 5.98
CA TRP A 259 11.42 -3.10 5.38
C TRP A 259 11.12 -4.32 6.26
N ALA A 260 10.88 -5.47 5.62
CA ALA A 260 10.64 -6.71 6.34
C ALA A 260 11.87 -7.13 7.15
N LYS A 261 11.69 -7.91 8.23
CA LYS A 261 12.80 -8.36 9.09
C LYS A 261 13.94 -9.01 8.32
N GLN A 262 13.63 -9.80 7.28
CA GLN A 262 14.64 -10.43 6.42
C GLN A 262 15.44 -9.40 5.61
N GLN A 263 14.77 -8.37 5.06
CA GLN A 263 15.44 -7.29 4.34
C GLN A 263 16.31 -6.45 5.27
N VAL A 264 15.82 -6.13 6.49
CA VAL A 264 16.62 -5.45 7.51
C VAL A 264 17.86 -6.26 7.86
N SER A 265 17.71 -7.58 8.07
CA SER A 265 18.85 -8.46 8.32
C SER A 265 19.84 -8.48 7.16
N ASP A 266 19.35 -8.46 5.92
CA ASP A 266 20.18 -8.48 4.72
C ASP A 266 20.93 -7.15 4.52
N ILE A 267 20.28 -6.00 4.72
CA ILE A 267 20.92 -4.68 4.72
C ILE A 267 22.10 -4.65 5.69
N LEU A 268 21.85 -5.15 6.91
CA LEU A 268 22.82 -5.08 8.00
C LEU A 268 24.00 -6.05 7.82
N LEU A 269 23.80 -7.18 7.14
CA LEU A 269 24.78 -8.26 7.06
C LEU A 269 25.48 -8.37 5.70
N ASN A 270 24.74 -8.20 4.60
CA ASN A 270 25.19 -8.58 3.25
C ASN A 270 25.28 -7.41 2.26
N SER A 271 24.84 -6.20 2.63
CA SER A 271 24.86 -5.05 1.71
C SER A 271 26.22 -4.34 1.62
N SER A 272 26.40 -3.50 0.61
CA SER A 272 27.53 -2.55 0.45
C SER A 272 27.57 -1.42 1.49
N LEU A 273 26.61 -1.36 2.42
CA LEU A 273 26.49 -0.27 3.37
C LEU A 273 27.65 -0.29 4.37
N LYS A 274 28.40 0.82 4.42
CA LYS A 274 29.47 1.06 5.39
C LYS A 274 28.99 1.88 6.58
N ILE A 275 28.02 2.77 6.37
CA ILE A 275 27.53 3.70 7.39
C ILE A 275 26.00 3.72 7.40
N LEU A 276 25.40 3.38 8.54
CA LEU A 276 23.98 3.53 8.82
C LEU A 276 23.80 4.49 9.98
N ALA A 277 23.23 5.66 9.71
CA ALA A 277 22.98 6.69 10.71
C ALA A 277 21.47 6.92 10.91
N PHE A 278 20.99 6.68 12.12
CA PHE A 278 19.63 6.99 12.53
C PHE A 278 19.56 8.36 13.16
N GLY A 279 18.54 9.16 12.81
CA GLY A 279 18.34 10.46 13.43
C GLY A 279 16.89 10.90 13.40
N GLY A 280 16.58 11.93 14.19
CA GLY A 280 15.27 12.59 14.17
C GLY A 280 14.18 11.92 15.00
N GLU A 281 14.24 10.62 15.24
CA GLU A 281 13.34 9.86 16.13
C GLU A 281 14.12 9.00 17.13
N PRO A 282 13.50 8.50 18.21
CA PRO A 282 14.15 7.57 19.12
C PRO A 282 14.71 6.35 18.39
N PHE A 283 15.91 5.95 18.77
CA PHE A 283 16.61 4.84 18.12
C PHE A 283 15.84 3.51 18.22
N PRO A 284 15.75 2.72 17.15
CA PRO A 284 15.05 1.43 17.15
C PRO A 284 15.95 0.34 17.75
N GLN A 285 15.87 0.15 19.06
CA GLN A 285 16.75 -0.76 19.82
C GLN A 285 16.78 -2.20 19.26
N GLU A 286 15.68 -2.67 18.69
CA GLU A 286 15.57 -3.98 18.03
C GLU A 286 16.64 -4.21 16.95
N ILE A 287 17.17 -3.15 16.32
CA ILE A 287 18.24 -3.23 15.31
C ILE A 287 19.55 -3.78 15.91
N LEU A 288 19.82 -3.54 17.19
CA LEU A 288 21.04 -4.01 17.85
C LEU A 288 21.07 -5.53 18.02
N SER A 289 19.92 -6.20 17.95
CA SER A 289 19.81 -7.66 18.05
C SER A 289 20.17 -8.40 16.77
N TYR A 290 20.25 -7.71 15.63
CA TYR A 290 20.58 -8.33 14.34
C TYR A 290 22.08 -8.59 14.21
N LYS A 291 22.43 -9.69 13.52
CA LYS A 291 23.79 -9.90 13.03
C LYS A 291 24.12 -8.81 12.01
N ARG A 292 25.33 -8.25 12.09
CA ARG A 292 25.81 -7.14 11.26
C ARG A 292 27.15 -7.47 10.64
N ASN A 293 27.42 -6.91 9.46
CA ASN A 293 28.76 -6.88 8.89
C ASN A 293 29.69 -6.10 9.85
N PRO A 294 30.85 -6.64 10.26
CA PRO A 294 31.80 -5.93 11.13
C PRO A 294 32.28 -4.57 10.59
N GLU A 295 32.25 -4.37 9.28
CA GLU A 295 32.64 -3.11 8.64
C GLU A 295 31.51 -2.05 8.64
N LEU A 296 30.26 -2.47 8.86
CA LEU A 296 29.12 -1.56 8.94
C LEU A 296 29.13 -0.80 10.27
N LYS A 297 29.32 0.51 10.20
CA LYS A 297 29.21 1.41 11.35
C LYS A 297 27.78 1.88 11.55
N LEU A 298 27.32 1.83 12.81
CA LEU A 298 25.96 2.21 13.19
C LEU A 298 25.99 3.44 14.09
N PHE A 299 25.22 4.47 13.76
CA PHE A 299 25.18 5.71 14.53
C PHE A 299 23.76 6.11 14.95
N ASN A 300 23.66 6.71 16.15
CA ASN A 300 22.47 7.43 16.59
C ASN A 300 22.79 8.93 16.65
N LEU A 301 22.00 9.74 15.94
CA LEU A 301 22.18 11.18 15.80
C LEU A 301 21.02 11.92 16.48
N TYR A 302 21.34 12.95 17.25
CA TYR A 302 20.36 13.79 17.92
C TYR A 302 20.70 15.26 17.77
N GLY A 303 19.69 16.11 17.57
CA GLY A 303 19.89 17.53 17.34
C GLY A 303 18.60 18.29 17.04
N VAL A 304 18.78 19.59 16.81
CA VAL A 304 17.71 20.56 16.57
C VAL A 304 18.13 21.51 15.46
N THR A 305 17.16 21.91 14.62
CA THR A 305 17.41 22.78 13.47
C THR A 305 17.96 24.14 13.88
N GLU A 306 17.61 24.63 15.07
CA GLU A 306 18.06 25.90 15.65
C GLU A 306 19.59 26.01 15.84
N LEU A 307 20.31 24.88 15.82
CA LEU A 307 21.78 24.81 15.91
C LEU A 307 22.43 24.08 14.72
N SER A 308 21.65 23.75 13.68
CA SER A 308 22.05 23.18 12.39
C SER A 308 23.19 22.16 12.44
N CYS A 309 22.95 20.85 12.47
CA CYS A 309 21.70 20.09 12.47
C CYS A 309 21.76 19.09 13.64
N TRP A 310 22.68 18.13 13.54
CA TRP A 310 22.97 17.19 14.63
C TRP A 310 23.85 17.83 15.71
N ALA A 311 23.54 17.64 16.99
CA ALA A 311 24.30 18.14 18.13
C ALA A 311 25.10 17.03 18.82
N THR A 312 24.63 15.79 18.78
CA THR A 312 25.32 14.64 19.36
C THR A 312 25.36 13.46 18.41
N ILE A 313 26.34 12.57 18.63
CA ILE A 313 26.53 11.33 17.90
C ILE A 313 26.91 10.21 18.88
N ALA A 314 26.20 9.09 18.79
CA ALA A 314 26.59 7.84 19.44
C ALA A 314 27.09 6.84 18.39
N ASP A 315 28.29 6.30 18.58
CA ASP A 315 28.82 5.19 17.80
C ASP A 315 28.40 3.87 18.45
N LEU A 316 27.58 3.09 17.74
CA LEU A 316 26.99 1.83 18.18
C LEU A 316 27.61 0.61 17.48
N SER A 317 28.80 0.80 16.90
CA SER A 317 29.53 -0.22 16.14
C SER A 317 30.23 -1.25 17.04
N SER A 318 30.74 -0.82 18.20
CA SER A 318 31.68 -1.61 19.03
C SER A 318 31.13 -2.09 20.39
N HIS A 319 29.97 -1.61 20.83
CA HIS A 319 29.45 -1.86 22.17
C HIS A 319 28.16 -2.69 22.16
N SER A 320 28.08 -3.67 23.06
CA SER A 320 26.87 -4.45 23.32
C SER A 320 25.90 -3.66 24.21
N TYR A 321 25.20 -2.68 23.63
CA TYR A 321 24.09 -2.01 24.29
C TYR A 321 22.91 -3.00 24.42
N GLN A 322 22.62 -3.49 25.62
CA GLN A 322 21.62 -4.55 25.84
C GLN A 322 20.19 -4.04 26.10
N SER A 323 19.98 -2.76 26.45
CA SER A 323 18.64 -2.26 26.81
C SER A 323 18.37 -0.77 26.60
N GLU A 324 19.38 0.10 26.56
CA GLU A 324 19.20 1.55 26.36
C GLU A 324 20.26 2.07 25.39
N VAL A 325 19.86 2.98 24.49
CA VAL A 325 20.75 3.57 23.48
C VAL A 325 21.00 5.03 23.84
N PRO A 326 22.27 5.42 24.03
CA PRO A 326 22.61 6.79 24.39
C PRO A 326 22.43 7.74 23.20
N LEU A 327 22.33 9.03 23.49
CA LEU A 327 22.45 10.11 22.52
C LEU A 327 23.92 10.40 22.15
N GLY A 328 24.86 9.82 22.89
CA GLY A 328 26.29 9.86 22.63
C GLY A 328 26.96 11.17 23.04
N ILE A 329 28.10 11.46 22.40
CA ILE A 329 28.92 12.63 22.72
C ILE A 329 28.52 13.84 21.87
N SER A 330 28.83 15.04 22.35
CA SER A 330 28.60 16.28 21.59
C SER A 330 29.52 16.37 20.37
N LEU A 331 28.96 16.83 19.25
CA LEU A 331 29.71 17.20 18.06
C LEU A 331 30.41 18.55 18.26
N ASP A 332 31.42 18.83 17.44
CA ASP A 332 32.19 20.07 17.55
C ASP A 332 31.28 21.30 17.51
N GLY A 333 31.57 22.24 18.42
CA GLY A 333 30.84 23.48 18.55
C GLY A 333 29.51 23.37 19.31
N THR A 334 29.11 22.20 19.82
CA THR A 334 27.92 22.04 20.68
C THR A 334 28.27 21.41 22.04
N PHE A 335 27.46 21.69 23.05
CA PHE A 335 27.51 21.04 24.37
C PHE A 335 26.09 20.78 24.89
N ILE A 336 25.93 19.87 25.85
CA ILE A 336 24.63 19.50 26.41
C ILE A 336 24.55 19.81 27.89
N GLU A 337 23.44 20.39 28.32
CA GLU A 337 23.06 20.59 29.72
C GLU A 337 21.71 19.93 30.00
N ILE A 338 21.49 19.46 31.24
CA ILE A 338 20.18 18.98 31.69
C ILE A 338 19.66 19.94 32.78
N LYS A 339 18.49 20.53 32.54
CA LYS A 339 17.83 21.44 33.47
C LYS A 339 16.74 20.70 34.25
N HIS A 340 16.98 20.48 35.54
CA HIS A 340 16.02 19.85 36.45
C HIS A 340 15.12 20.90 37.10
N LYS A 341 13.86 20.54 37.38
CA LYS A 341 13.04 21.20 38.39
C LYS A 341 13.04 20.34 39.66
N GLU A 342 12.80 20.96 40.83
CA GLU A 342 12.96 20.32 42.15
C GLU A 342 12.16 19.02 42.35
N GLU A 343 11.13 18.75 41.53
CA GLU A 343 10.27 17.55 41.59
C GLU A 343 10.44 16.57 40.41
N ASP A 344 11.28 16.88 39.42
CA ASP A 344 11.34 16.12 38.16
C ASP A 344 12.30 14.91 38.24
N VAL A 345 11.79 13.71 37.95
CA VAL A 345 12.59 12.46 37.83
C VAL A 345 13.60 12.52 36.68
N PHE A 346 13.28 13.25 35.60
CA PHE A 346 14.14 13.47 34.43
C PHE A 346 14.19 14.96 34.12
N GLY A 347 15.35 15.49 33.74
CA GLY A 347 15.49 16.91 33.41
C GLY A 347 15.27 17.21 31.93
N GLU A 348 15.11 18.49 31.59
CA GLU A 348 15.00 18.94 30.20
C GLU A 348 16.37 19.06 29.53
N ILE A 349 16.53 18.42 28.37
CA ILE A 349 17.75 18.51 27.57
C ILE A 349 17.83 19.92 26.96
N CYS A 350 18.93 20.61 27.21
CA CYS A 350 19.27 21.90 26.61
C CYS A 350 20.54 21.74 25.78
N ILE A 351 20.54 22.25 24.55
CA ILE A 351 21.72 22.21 23.69
C ILE A 351 22.31 23.62 23.63
N GLY A 352 23.58 23.73 24.01
CA GLY A 352 24.34 24.97 23.98
C GLY A 352 25.34 25.04 22.83
N SER A 353 25.63 26.25 22.35
CA SER A 353 26.71 26.48 21.40
C SER A 353 27.34 27.87 21.55
N GLN A 354 28.67 27.95 21.37
CA GLN A 354 29.39 29.21 21.21
C GLN A 354 29.62 29.59 19.74
N THR A 355 29.45 28.66 18.82
CA THR A 355 29.97 28.80 17.45
C THR A 355 29.02 28.40 16.33
N ARG A 356 27.93 27.71 16.65
CA ARG A 356 26.85 27.27 15.76
C ARG A 356 25.56 27.91 16.25
N GLN A 357 25.10 28.93 15.54
CA GLN A 357 23.94 29.70 15.93
C GLN A 357 23.13 30.08 14.69
N CYS A 358 21.94 29.50 14.56
CA CYS A 358 20.99 29.94 13.55
C CYS A 358 20.16 31.13 14.06
N PHE A 359 19.63 31.92 13.13
CA PHE A 359 18.81 33.07 13.46
C PHE A 359 17.34 32.64 13.41
N LEU A 360 16.60 32.96 14.47
CA LEU A 360 15.17 32.65 14.56
C LEU A 360 14.37 33.88 14.18
N ASN A 361 13.50 33.76 13.16
CA ASN A 361 12.70 34.87 12.64
C ASN A 361 13.55 36.14 12.41
N ALA A 362 14.72 35.96 11.77
CA ALA A 362 15.72 37.01 11.47
C ALA A 362 16.40 37.68 12.69
N THR A 363 16.21 37.16 13.91
CA THR A 363 16.89 37.66 15.11
C THR A 363 18.07 36.76 15.51
N LYS A 364 19.24 37.36 15.70
CA LYS A 364 20.42 36.69 16.28
C LYS A 364 20.34 36.77 17.80
N ASN A 365 20.57 35.66 18.50
CA ASN A 365 20.70 35.72 19.96
C ASN A 365 22.02 36.44 20.31
N LYS A 366 21.93 37.54 21.06
CA LYS A 366 23.09 38.39 21.40
C LYS A 366 23.94 37.80 22.52
N ASN A 367 23.42 36.83 23.28
CA ASN A 367 24.12 36.21 24.39
C ASN A 367 24.71 34.86 23.96
N LEU A 368 26.04 34.75 24.05
CA LEU A 368 26.78 33.50 23.86
C LEU A 368 27.21 32.94 25.22
N PRO A 369 27.16 31.61 25.44
CA PRO A 369 26.65 30.60 24.50
C PRO A 369 25.13 30.72 24.29
N CYS A 370 24.66 30.47 23.06
CA CYS A 370 23.22 30.34 22.82
C CYS A 370 22.77 28.97 23.35
N ILE A 371 21.76 28.96 24.21
CA ILE A 371 21.19 27.74 24.79
C ILE A 371 19.78 27.57 24.23
N VAL A 372 19.51 26.40 23.65
CA VAL A 372 18.21 26.01 23.11
C VAL A 372 17.59 24.96 24.03
N GLU A 373 16.51 25.32 24.69
CA GLU A 373 15.64 24.37 25.40
C GLU A 373 14.92 23.50 24.35
N THR A 374 15.19 22.19 24.36
CA THR A 374 14.74 21.30 23.27
C THR A 374 13.28 20.86 23.41
N GLY A 375 12.72 20.94 24.62
CA GLY A 375 11.45 20.33 25.00
C GLY A 375 11.52 18.80 25.18
N ASP A 376 12.70 18.19 25.02
CA ASP A 376 12.95 16.77 25.23
C ASP A 376 13.44 16.52 26.66
N LEU A 377 13.00 15.43 27.27
CA LEU A 377 13.46 14.98 28.59
C LEU A 377 14.62 14.01 28.44
N GLY A 378 15.59 14.12 29.33
CA GLY A 378 16.77 13.26 29.35
C GLY A 378 17.34 13.04 30.73
N GLU A 379 18.33 12.15 30.78
CA GLU A 379 18.99 11.72 32.00
C GLU A 379 20.46 11.41 31.70
N TRP A 380 21.37 11.87 32.56
CA TRP A 380 22.74 11.38 32.59
C TRP A 380 22.81 10.12 33.45
N LYS A 381 23.29 9.02 32.88
CA LYS A 381 23.45 7.74 33.58
C LYS A 381 24.80 7.14 33.20
N ASN A 382 25.65 6.89 34.19
CA ASN A 382 27.01 6.37 34.00
C ASN A 382 27.86 7.17 33.01
N GLY A 383 27.67 8.49 32.93
CA GLY A 383 28.40 9.37 32.01
C GLY A 383 27.80 9.48 30.60
N ASP A 384 26.76 8.69 30.29
CA ASP A 384 26.06 8.73 29.01
C ASP A 384 24.71 9.47 29.12
N LEU A 385 24.33 10.18 28.06
CA LEU A 385 23.07 10.89 27.96
C LEU A 385 21.99 10.00 27.33
N PHE A 386 20.83 9.87 27.98
CA PHE A 386 19.70 9.10 27.48
C PHE A 386 18.46 9.96 27.25
N TYR A 387 17.73 9.67 26.17
CA TYR A 387 16.44 10.29 25.87
C TYR A 387 15.30 9.59 26.62
N ARG A 388 14.43 10.39 27.27
CA ARG A 388 13.34 9.92 28.14
C ARG A 388 11.94 10.38 27.70
N GLY A 389 11.83 11.02 26.54
CA GLY A 389 10.56 11.47 25.98
C GLY A 389 10.49 12.98 25.82
N ARG A 390 9.28 13.54 25.76
CA ARG A 390 9.06 14.99 25.64
C ARG A 390 8.31 15.56 26.83
N LYS A 391 8.72 16.77 27.23
CA LYS A 391 8.09 17.55 28.30
C LYS A 391 6.71 18.09 27.89
N THR A 392 6.49 18.28 26.59
CA THR A 392 5.26 18.87 26.02
C THR A 392 4.40 17.80 25.34
N ARG A 393 3.08 18.05 25.15
CA ARG A 393 2.17 17.20 24.33
C ARG A 393 2.45 17.31 22.82
N VAL A 394 3.73 17.26 22.45
CA VAL A 394 4.24 17.28 21.09
C VAL A 394 4.99 15.99 20.86
N ILE A 395 4.63 15.24 19.83
CA ILE A 395 5.29 13.99 19.45
C ILE A 395 6.14 14.19 18.20
N LYS A 396 7.07 13.27 17.93
CA LYS A 396 7.72 13.16 16.62
C LYS A 396 7.14 11.96 15.88
N ARG A 397 6.60 12.16 14.69
CA ARG A 397 5.97 11.10 13.88
C ARG A 397 6.35 11.29 12.41
N PHE A 398 6.92 10.26 11.79
CA PHE A 398 7.44 10.29 10.42
C PHE A 398 8.44 11.45 10.21
N GLY A 399 9.27 11.73 11.22
CA GLY A 399 10.20 12.86 11.22
C GLY A 399 9.60 14.25 11.50
N HIS A 400 8.27 14.41 11.57
CA HIS A 400 7.62 15.69 11.83
C HIS A 400 7.28 15.90 13.31
N LYS A 401 7.41 17.14 13.83
CA LYS A 401 6.87 17.51 15.16
C LYS A 401 5.35 17.73 15.03
N VAL A 402 4.56 16.95 15.77
CA VAL A 402 3.09 17.00 15.81
C VAL A 402 2.63 17.41 17.20
N ALA A 403 2.02 18.58 17.33
CA ALA A 403 1.45 19.07 18.58
C ALA A 403 0.02 18.52 18.76
N LEU A 404 -0.20 17.71 19.80
CA LEU A 404 -1.47 17.01 20.00
C LEU A 404 -2.62 17.98 20.33
N HIS A 405 -2.36 19.03 21.11
CA HIS A 405 -3.38 20.05 21.46
C HIS A 405 -3.90 20.81 20.23
N LYS A 406 -3.03 21.14 19.28
CA LYS A 406 -3.44 21.80 18.02
C LYS A 406 -4.37 20.92 17.19
N LEU A 407 -4.13 19.62 17.19
CA LEU A 407 -5.05 18.68 16.53
C LEU A 407 -6.40 18.64 17.24
N GLU A 408 -6.41 18.80 18.56
CA GLU A 408 -7.65 18.89 19.33
C GLU A 408 -8.44 20.16 19.01
N GLU A 409 -7.75 21.30 18.91
CA GLU A 409 -8.30 22.59 18.49
C GLU A 409 -8.86 22.54 17.07
N ILE A 410 -8.13 21.95 16.11
CA ILE A 410 -8.62 21.79 14.73
C ILE A 410 -9.88 20.91 14.68
N ILE A 411 -9.94 19.84 15.47
CA ILE A 411 -11.16 19.02 15.57
C ILE A 411 -12.30 19.85 16.15
N PHE A 412 -12.03 20.68 17.16
CA PHE A 412 -13.02 21.57 17.76
C PHE A 412 -13.52 22.62 16.75
N ASP A 413 -12.64 23.34 16.07
CA ASP A 413 -13.00 24.41 15.13
C ASP A 413 -13.77 23.89 13.91
N ARG A 414 -13.43 22.70 13.41
CA ARG A 414 -14.02 22.14 12.18
C ARG A 414 -15.33 21.37 12.42
N MET A 415 -15.56 20.92 13.65
CA MET A 415 -16.63 19.98 13.97
C MET A 415 -17.44 20.33 15.23
N GLY A 416 -16.99 21.29 16.04
CA GLY A 416 -17.57 21.59 17.35
C GLY A 416 -17.40 20.44 18.36
N LEU A 417 -16.41 19.56 18.16
CA LEU A 417 -16.21 18.37 19.00
C LEU A 417 -15.02 18.54 19.92
N LEU A 418 -15.26 18.41 21.22
CA LEU A 418 -14.17 18.28 22.19
C LEU A 418 -13.43 16.96 21.94
N SER A 419 -12.10 17.01 21.94
CA SER A 419 -11.29 15.83 21.62
C SER A 419 -10.06 15.72 22.51
N ARG A 420 -9.55 14.49 22.64
CA ARG A 420 -8.30 14.18 23.32
C ARG A 420 -7.44 13.27 22.44
N LEU A 421 -6.26 13.73 22.06
CA LEU A 421 -5.27 12.99 21.29
C LEU A 421 -4.14 12.44 22.16
N ILE A 422 -3.76 11.20 21.90
CA ILE A 422 -2.72 10.51 22.65
C ILE A 422 -1.87 9.72 21.69
N PHE A 423 -0.55 9.74 21.87
CA PHE A 423 0.34 8.82 21.19
C PHE A 423 0.57 7.60 22.06
N ASN A 424 0.12 6.44 21.60
CA ASN A 424 0.45 5.18 22.23
C ASN A 424 1.87 4.78 21.77
N ALA A 425 2.86 4.94 22.65
CA ALA A 425 4.26 4.62 22.36
C ALA A 425 4.46 3.11 22.12
N THR A 426 3.74 2.26 22.85
CA THR A 426 3.81 0.78 22.73
C THR A 426 3.43 0.32 21.33
N HIS A 427 2.31 0.83 20.80
CA HIS A 427 1.80 0.47 19.48
C HIS A 427 2.30 1.40 18.36
N LYS A 428 3.03 2.46 18.70
CA LYS A 428 3.48 3.54 17.80
C LYS A 428 2.32 4.16 16.99
N LYS A 429 1.18 4.41 17.64
CA LYS A 429 -0.08 4.86 17.02
C LYS A 429 -0.59 6.17 17.61
N LEU A 430 -1.06 7.08 16.75
CA LEU A 430 -1.77 8.30 17.14
C LEU A 430 -3.26 8.01 17.31
N LEU A 431 -3.75 8.18 18.53
CA LEU A 431 -5.13 7.92 18.92
C LEU A 431 -5.87 9.25 19.10
N ALA A 432 -7.12 9.32 18.63
CA ALA A 432 -7.99 10.46 18.83
C ALA A 432 -9.35 10.01 19.38
N PHE A 433 -9.73 10.57 20.53
CA PHE A 433 -11.01 10.32 21.17
C PHE A 433 -11.84 11.59 21.13
N VAL A 434 -13.07 11.53 20.62
CA VAL A 434 -13.97 12.70 20.54
C VAL A 434 -15.16 12.52 21.46
N LYS A 435 -15.54 13.59 22.18
CA LYS A 435 -16.70 13.62 23.06
C LYS A 435 -17.95 13.97 22.25
N ILE A 436 -19.05 13.28 22.52
CA ILE A 436 -20.38 13.58 21.96
C ILE A 436 -21.37 13.94 23.06
N GLU A 437 -22.20 14.95 22.81
CA GLU A 437 -23.28 15.37 23.74
C GLU A 437 -24.63 14.70 23.44
N LYS A 438 -24.79 14.12 22.24
CA LYS A 438 -26.02 13.43 21.81
C LYS A 438 -25.82 11.92 21.84
N HIS A 439 -26.85 11.17 22.24
CA HIS A 439 -26.85 9.72 22.11
C HIS A 439 -26.90 9.31 20.63
N TYR A 440 -25.73 9.00 20.06
CA TYR A 440 -25.63 8.33 18.77
C TYR A 440 -25.75 6.81 18.96
N ASN A 441 -26.56 6.15 18.12
CA ASN A 441 -26.47 4.70 17.96
C ASN A 441 -25.16 4.32 17.25
N GLU A 442 -24.79 3.04 17.22
CA GLU A 442 -23.50 2.58 16.68
C GLU A 442 -23.28 2.99 15.22
N GLN A 443 -24.32 2.89 14.36
CA GLN A 443 -24.24 3.38 12.97
C GLN A 443 -24.02 4.91 12.90
N GLY A 444 -24.61 5.68 13.82
CA GLY A 444 -24.41 7.11 13.92
C GLY A 444 -22.99 7.50 14.35
N LYS A 445 -22.39 6.73 15.28
CA LYS A 445 -20.98 6.91 15.68
C LYS A 445 -20.04 6.63 14.50
N LEU A 446 -20.26 5.55 13.76
CA LEU A 446 -19.45 5.20 12.58
C LEU A 446 -19.52 6.28 11.50
N ARG A 447 -20.72 6.76 11.16
CA ARG A 447 -20.89 7.88 10.22
C ARG A 447 -20.20 9.17 10.69
N LEU A 448 -20.19 9.44 11.99
CA LEU A 448 -19.49 10.60 12.55
C LEU A 448 -17.97 10.44 12.44
N ILE A 449 -17.44 9.26 12.74
CA ILE A 449 -16.01 8.92 12.58
C ILE A 449 -15.59 9.05 11.12
N ASP A 450 -16.38 8.55 10.16
CA ASP A 450 -16.07 8.66 8.73
C ASP A 450 -16.07 10.12 8.26
N LYS A 451 -17.07 10.92 8.68
CA LYS A 451 -17.11 12.36 8.39
C LYS A 451 -15.91 13.09 8.98
N LEU A 452 -15.53 12.78 10.23
CA LEU A 452 -14.37 13.35 10.90
C LEU A 452 -13.09 12.97 10.15
N ARG A 453 -12.93 11.70 9.78
CA ARG A 453 -11.76 11.19 9.05
C ARG A 453 -11.60 11.88 7.69
N VAL A 454 -12.68 12.01 6.91
CA VAL A 454 -12.67 12.72 5.62
C VAL A 454 -12.22 14.18 5.81
N LYS A 455 -12.81 14.90 6.78
CA LYS A 455 -12.44 16.30 7.05
C LYS A 455 -10.99 16.45 7.51
N LEU A 456 -10.50 15.56 8.37
CA LEU A 456 -9.10 15.59 8.83
C LEU A 456 -8.13 15.30 7.68
N ILE A 457 -8.44 14.36 6.78
CA ILE A 457 -7.61 14.07 5.58
C ILE A 457 -7.48 15.30 4.68
N HIS A 458 -8.55 16.08 4.51
CA HIS A 458 -8.52 17.29 3.69
C HIS A 458 -7.88 18.51 4.38
N THR A 459 -7.80 18.51 5.71
CA THR A 459 -7.32 19.67 6.49
C THR A 459 -5.87 19.49 6.96
N LEU A 460 -5.45 18.26 7.25
CA LEU A 460 -4.16 17.96 7.86
C LEU A 460 -3.22 17.26 6.88
N PRO A 461 -1.90 17.48 7.03
CA PRO A 461 -0.92 16.65 6.34
C PRO A 461 -0.97 15.20 6.86
N GLU A 462 -0.59 14.24 6.01
CA GLU A 462 -0.72 12.80 6.26
C GLU A 462 -0.15 12.33 7.61
N TYR A 463 0.99 12.90 8.03
CA TYR A 463 1.65 12.56 9.28
C TYR A 463 0.90 13.00 10.56
N SER A 464 -0.07 13.90 10.43
CA SER A 464 -0.89 14.42 11.53
C SER A 464 -2.24 13.71 11.66
N ILE A 465 -2.57 12.79 10.74
CA ILE A 465 -3.86 12.08 10.74
C ILE A 465 -3.84 10.97 11.80
N PRO A 466 -4.81 10.92 12.74
CA PRO A 466 -4.89 9.86 13.75
C PRO A 466 -5.07 8.48 13.11
N ASP A 467 -4.32 7.49 13.61
CA ASP A 467 -4.42 6.09 13.19
C ASP A 467 -5.71 5.42 13.70
N PHE A 468 -6.20 5.90 14.85
CA PHE A 468 -7.37 5.40 15.53
C PHE A 468 -8.27 6.57 15.94
N LEU A 469 -9.56 6.43 15.68
CA LEU A 469 -10.59 7.42 15.98
C LEU A 469 -11.73 6.73 16.71
N ASP A 470 -12.13 7.29 17.83
CA ASP A 470 -13.20 6.72 18.64
C ASP A 470 -14.04 7.79 19.32
N VAL A 471 -15.29 7.45 19.63
CA VAL A 471 -16.29 8.37 20.14
C VAL A 471 -16.67 7.97 21.56
N LEU A 472 -16.56 8.90 22.50
CA LEU A 472 -16.86 8.71 23.91
C LEU A 472 -18.05 9.59 24.34
N ALA A 473 -18.90 9.05 25.22
CA ALA A 473 -19.92 9.86 25.88
C ALA A 473 -19.27 10.87 26.83
N GLU A 474 -18.26 10.45 27.59
CA GLU A 474 -17.46 11.30 28.47
C GLU A 474 -16.00 10.87 28.49
N PHE A 475 -15.10 11.82 28.79
CA PHE A 475 -13.69 11.49 28.98
C PHE A 475 -13.47 10.86 30.36
N PRO A 476 -12.72 9.76 30.46
CA PRO A 476 -12.37 9.18 31.74
C PRO A 476 -11.45 10.14 32.50
N LEU A 477 -11.75 10.38 33.77
CA LEU A 477 -10.98 11.27 34.65
C LEU A 477 -10.09 10.47 35.61
N ASN A 478 -9.03 11.09 36.11
CA ASN A 478 -8.20 10.55 37.20
C ASN A 478 -8.75 11.01 38.57
N ASN A 479 -8.13 10.53 39.66
CA ASN A 479 -8.54 10.85 41.05
C ASN A 479 -8.46 12.35 41.40
N HIS A 480 -7.87 13.18 40.53
CA HIS A 480 -7.77 14.63 40.66
C HIS A 480 -8.69 15.38 39.69
N GLY A 481 -9.63 14.70 39.03
CA GLY A 481 -10.61 15.32 38.12
C GLY A 481 -10.07 15.75 36.75
N LYS A 482 -8.85 15.33 36.36
CA LYS A 482 -8.27 15.61 35.03
C LYS A 482 -8.48 14.44 34.08
N ILE A 483 -8.56 14.69 32.76
CA ILE A 483 -8.63 13.64 31.74
C ILE A 483 -7.44 12.68 31.88
N SER A 484 -7.73 11.39 31.99
CA SER A 484 -6.75 10.34 32.19
C SER A 484 -6.32 9.73 30.85
N ASP A 485 -5.17 10.18 30.34
CA ASP A 485 -4.57 9.61 29.12
C ASP A 485 -4.29 8.09 29.30
N LYS A 486 -3.95 7.66 30.52
CA LYS A 486 -3.78 6.22 30.84
C LYS A 486 -5.08 5.44 30.65
N CYS A 487 -6.23 5.99 31.06
CA CYS A 487 -7.52 5.32 30.90
C CYS A 487 -7.95 5.29 29.43
N LEU A 488 -7.69 6.36 28.68
CA LEU A 488 -7.96 6.41 27.24
C LEU A 488 -7.09 5.42 26.44
N VAL A 489 -5.80 5.30 26.79
CA VAL A 489 -4.93 4.25 26.24
C VAL A 489 -5.48 2.87 26.57
N LYS A 490 -5.94 2.62 27.81
CA LYS A 490 -6.60 1.36 28.17
C LYS A 490 -7.90 1.12 27.40
N ILE A 491 -8.68 2.14 27.04
CA ILE A 491 -9.88 1.96 26.20
C ILE A 491 -9.46 1.47 24.80
N TYR A 492 -8.43 2.09 24.22
CA TYR A 492 -7.86 1.62 22.96
C TYR A 492 -7.28 0.22 23.08
N GLU A 493 -6.49 -0.06 24.12
CA GLU A 493 -5.91 -1.37 24.39
C GLU A 493 -6.97 -2.41 24.69
N ASN A 494 -8.10 -2.08 25.33
CA ASN A 494 -9.21 -2.99 25.53
C ASN A 494 -10.01 -3.22 24.25
N LYS A 495 -10.11 -2.22 23.36
CA LYS A 495 -10.72 -2.39 22.04
C LYS A 495 -9.84 -3.22 21.13
N ILE A 496 -8.54 -2.97 21.14
CA ILE A 496 -7.53 -3.81 20.50
C ILE A 496 -7.55 -5.19 21.15
N ASP A 497 -7.41 -5.34 22.46
CA ASP A 497 -7.55 -6.62 23.16
C ASP A 497 -8.92 -7.27 22.94
N SER A 498 -10.02 -6.57 22.66
CA SER A 498 -11.28 -7.21 22.26
C SER A 498 -11.28 -7.66 20.81
N LEU A 499 -10.45 -7.04 19.96
CA LEU A 499 -10.16 -7.42 18.58
C LEU A 499 -9.02 -8.46 18.49
N TYR A 500 -8.22 -8.62 19.56
CA TYR A 500 -7.00 -9.45 19.62
C TYR A 500 -7.01 -10.55 20.70
N LYS A 501 -7.88 -10.49 21.73
CA LYS A 501 -8.31 -11.63 22.57
C LYS A 501 -9.60 -12.15 21.96
N ALA A 502 -9.49 -13.18 21.14
CA ALA A 502 -10.62 -14.06 20.94
C ALA A 502 -10.95 -14.70 22.30
N LYS A 503 -12.08 -14.30 22.92
CA LYS A 503 -12.75 -15.21 23.85
C LYS A 503 -12.96 -16.51 23.08
N SER A 504 -12.71 -17.65 23.71
CA SER A 504 -13.01 -18.93 23.07
C SER A 504 -14.51 -18.98 22.75
N ASN A 505 -14.89 -19.63 21.66
CA ASN A 505 -16.31 -19.71 21.29
C ASN A 505 -17.15 -20.39 22.39
N SER A 506 -16.54 -21.19 23.29
CA SER A 506 -17.18 -21.76 24.48
C SER A 506 -17.41 -20.74 25.60
N GLU A 507 -16.49 -19.81 25.84
CA GLU A 507 -16.69 -18.69 26.77
C GLU A 507 -17.78 -17.74 26.27
N ILE A 508 -17.77 -17.43 24.97
CA ILE A 508 -18.80 -16.61 24.34
C ILE A 508 -20.16 -17.31 24.49
N PHE A 509 -20.23 -18.61 24.20
CA PHE A 509 -21.46 -19.40 24.32
C PHE A 509 -22.07 -19.35 25.72
N LEU A 510 -21.25 -19.57 26.75
CA LEU A 510 -21.69 -19.54 28.14
C LEU A 510 -22.15 -18.15 28.57
N ASP A 511 -21.42 -17.10 28.19
CA ASP A 511 -21.78 -15.72 28.50
C ASP A 511 -23.10 -15.32 27.83
N THR A 512 -23.25 -15.60 26.53
CA THR A 512 -24.47 -15.29 25.78
C THR A 512 -25.65 -16.05 26.35
N LEU A 513 -25.54 -17.35 26.61
CA LEU A 513 -26.65 -18.17 27.11
C LEU A 513 -27.03 -17.77 28.55
N THR A 514 -26.07 -17.39 29.40
CA THR A 514 -26.32 -16.87 30.76
C THR A 514 -27.14 -15.57 30.70
N ASN A 515 -26.83 -14.69 29.74
CA ASN A 515 -27.55 -13.43 29.56
C ASN A 515 -29.01 -13.64 29.10
N PHE A 516 -29.26 -14.63 28.25
CA PHE A 516 -30.60 -14.94 27.75
C PHE A 516 -31.48 -15.66 28.77
N LEU A 517 -30.93 -16.67 29.46
CA LEU A 517 -31.68 -17.46 30.45
C LEU A 517 -31.76 -16.76 31.81
N LYS A 518 -30.93 -15.74 32.06
CA LYS A 518 -30.81 -15.03 33.35
C LYS A 518 -30.54 -15.96 34.55
N ILE A 519 -29.88 -17.10 34.31
CA ILE A 519 -29.54 -18.10 35.31
C ILE A 519 -28.04 -18.39 35.23
N PRO A 520 -27.32 -18.54 36.37
CA PRO A 520 -25.90 -18.91 36.35
C PRO A 520 -25.70 -20.32 35.78
N LEU A 521 -25.02 -20.45 34.64
CA LEU A 521 -24.84 -21.74 33.96
C LEU A 521 -23.76 -22.64 34.56
N SER A 522 -22.84 -22.09 35.36
CA SER A 522 -21.71 -22.84 35.95
C SER A 522 -22.11 -24.02 36.85
N LYS A 523 -23.36 -24.05 37.34
CA LYS A 523 -23.92 -25.16 38.14
C LYS A 523 -25.03 -25.95 37.43
N ASN A 524 -25.37 -25.58 36.19
CA ASN A 524 -26.56 -26.05 35.49
C ASN A 524 -26.26 -26.68 34.12
N LEU A 525 -25.00 -27.02 33.84
CA LEU A 525 -24.58 -27.58 32.56
C LEU A 525 -25.25 -28.93 32.23
N GLN A 526 -25.71 -29.70 33.22
CA GLN A 526 -26.37 -30.99 32.97
C GLN A 526 -27.80 -30.87 32.40
N PHE A 527 -28.42 -29.69 32.47
CA PHE A 527 -29.81 -29.48 32.03
C PHE A 527 -29.88 -29.12 30.54
N LYS A 528 -31.03 -29.40 29.91
CA LYS A 528 -31.33 -28.99 28.54
C LYS A 528 -31.72 -27.51 28.48
N PHE A 529 -31.64 -26.92 27.30
CA PHE A 529 -32.03 -25.52 27.08
C PHE A 529 -33.49 -25.24 27.47
N THR A 530 -34.40 -26.16 27.12
CA THR A 530 -35.83 -26.07 27.44
C THR A 530 -36.13 -26.24 28.93
N GLU A 531 -35.33 -27.04 29.64
CA GLU A 531 -35.44 -27.26 31.10
C GLU A 531 -35.02 -26.03 31.91
N LEU A 532 -34.23 -25.13 31.32
CA LEU A 532 -33.78 -23.88 31.93
C LEU A 532 -34.63 -22.67 31.55
N GLY A 533 -35.81 -22.88 30.96
CA GLY A 533 -36.75 -21.82 30.60
C GLY A 533 -36.57 -21.26 29.19
N GLY A 534 -35.73 -21.88 28.37
CA GLY A 534 -35.59 -21.55 26.95
C GLY A 534 -36.79 -22.02 26.11
N ASN A 535 -37.15 -21.25 25.10
CA ASN A 535 -38.21 -21.54 24.13
C ASN A 535 -37.74 -21.19 22.70
N SER A 536 -38.54 -21.50 21.68
CA SER A 536 -38.13 -21.29 20.28
C SER A 536 -37.77 -19.83 19.96
N LEU A 537 -38.42 -18.86 20.60
CA LEU A 537 -38.13 -17.43 20.40
C LEU A 537 -36.78 -17.04 21.04
N THR A 538 -36.56 -17.42 22.30
CA THR A 538 -35.31 -17.15 23.02
C THR A 538 -34.13 -17.93 22.45
N LEU A 539 -34.37 -19.11 21.87
CA LEU A 539 -33.37 -19.89 21.12
C LEU A 539 -32.92 -19.11 19.88
N MET A 540 -33.85 -18.62 19.07
CA MET A 540 -33.51 -17.85 17.86
C MET A 540 -32.80 -16.54 18.19
N GLN A 541 -33.22 -15.84 19.25
CA GLN A 541 -32.54 -14.62 19.72
C GLN A 541 -31.14 -14.91 20.27
N PHE A 542 -31.00 -16.00 21.03
CA PHE A 542 -29.71 -16.49 21.50
C PHE A 542 -28.79 -16.82 20.33
N LEU A 543 -29.25 -17.60 19.35
CA LEU A 543 -28.45 -17.99 18.19
C LEU A 543 -28.05 -16.76 17.37
N GLN A 544 -28.95 -15.81 17.16
CA GLN A 544 -28.61 -14.58 16.47
C GLN A 544 -27.51 -13.80 17.21
N THR A 545 -27.65 -13.64 18.53
CA THR A 545 -26.68 -12.89 19.35
C THR A 545 -25.35 -13.65 19.51
N PHE A 546 -25.40 -14.97 19.60
CA PHE A 546 -24.21 -15.82 19.67
C PHE A 546 -23.44 -15.77 18.35
N LYS A 547 -24.15 -15.82 17.20
CA LYS A 547 -23.58 -15.64 15.86
C LYS A 547 -22.88 -14.30 15.69
N GLU A 548 -23.45 -13.24 16.24
CA GLU A 548 -22.86 -11.89 16.21
C GLU A 548 -21.61 -11.76 17.08
N GLN A 549 -21.36 -12.68 18.01
CA GLN A 549 -20.28 -12.62 18.99
C GLN A 549 -19.12 -13.60 18.71
N ILE A 550 -19.30 -14.61 17.84
CA ILE A 550 -18.26 -15.57 17.45
C ILE A 550 -17.65 -15.22 16.07
N HIS A 551 -16.41 -15.66 15.84
CA HIS A 551 -15.81 -15.68 14.50
C HIS A 551 -16.05 -17.04 13.84
N GLY A 552 -17.09 -17.15 13.01
CA GLY A 552 -17.52 -18.39 12.35
C GLY A 552 -19.05 -18.47 12.30
N ASP A 553 -19.59 -19.40 11.51
CA ASP A 553 -21.04 -19.68 11.56
C ASP A 553 -21.36 -20.57 12.76
N ILE A 554 -22.61 -20.50 13.22
CA ILE A 554 -23.11 -21.43 14.22
C ILE A 554 -23.18 -22.81 13.58
N PRO A 555 -22.56 -23.86 14.15
CA PRO A 555 -22.69 -25.20 13.59
C PRO A 555 -24.17 -25.58 13.56
N GLY A 556 -24.67 -26.05 12.40
CA GLY A 556 -26.11 -26.31 12.20
C GLY A 556 -26.68 -27.31 13.21
N GLU A 557 -25.86 -28.25 13.67
CA GLU A 557 -26.23 -29.23 14.70
C GLU A 557 -26.39 -28.61 16.09
N LEU A 558 -25.86 -27.41 16.36
CA LEU A 558 -25.99 -26.75 17.66
C LEU A 558 -27.47 -26.46 18.00
N VAL A 559 -28.29 -26.12 17.01
CA VAL A 559 -29.74 -25.87 17.19
C VAL A 559 -30.43 -27.15 17.65
N THR A 560 -30.13 -28.26 16.98
CA THR A 560 -30.66 -29.59 17.30
C THR A 560 -30.15 -30.08 18.65
N LEU A 561 -28.88 -29.83 18.98
CA LEU A 561 -28.25 -30.18 20.26
C LEU A 561 -28.83 -29.38 21.42
N LEU A 562 -29.03 -28.07 21.25
CA LEU A 562 -29.65 -27.21 22.27
C LEU A 562 -31.08 -27.67 22.59
N LEU A 563 -31.85 -28.10 21.58
CA LEU A 563 -33.21 -28.57 21.76
C LEU A 563 -33.29 -29.97 22.39
N ASN A 564 -32.33 -30.84 22.08
CA ASN A 564 -32.44 -32.27 22.41
C ASN A 564 -31.51 -32.74 23.54
N ASP A 565 -30.48 -31.98 23.89
CA ASP A 565 -29.40 -32.42 24.78
C ASP A 565 -28.94 -31.38 25.81
N SER A 566 -28.07 -31.81 26.73
CA SER A 566 -27.56 -30.95 27.83
C SER A 566 -26.65 -29.81 27.34
N ILE A 567 -26.65 -28.69 28.06
CA ILE A 567 -25.74 -27.56 27.79
C ILE A 567 -24.27 -28.01 27.85
N LYS A 568 -23.92 -28.98 28.70
CA LYS A 568 -22.57 -29.54 28.80
C LYS A 568 -22.13 -30.18 27.49
N LYS A 569 -23.02 -30.92 26.82
CA LYS A 569 -22.72 -31.50 25.51
C LYS A 569 -22.69 -30.44 24.42
N CYS A 570 -23.53 -29.41 24.50
CA CYS A 570 -23.46 -28.26 23.60
C CYS A 570 -22.12 -27.51 23.75
N LEU A 571 -21.64 -27.33 24.98
CA LEU A 571 -20.34 -26.73 25.28
C LEU A 571 -19.20 -27.57 24.72
N ASN A 572 -19.18 -28.87 25.01
CA ASN A 572 -18.16 -29.78 24.47
C ASN A 572 -18.18 -29.80 22.94
N PHE A 573 -19.37 -29.77 22.34
CA PHE A 573 -19.54 -29.71 20.90
C PHE A 573 -18.94 -28.42 20.33
N ILE A 574 -19.16 -27.27 20.95
CA ILE A 574 -18.56 -25.98 20.56
C ILE A 574 -17.05 -25.96 20.78
N GLU A 575 -16.55 -26.52 21.88
CA GLU A 575 -15.11 -26.63 22.12
C GLU A 575 -14.43 -27.53 21.08
N GLN A 576 -15.09 -28.61 20.65
CA GLN A 576 -14.57 -29.54 19.64
C GLN A 576 -14.65 -28.98 18.21
N THR A 577 -15.74 -28.30 17.86
CA THR A 577 -15.94 -27.75 16.51
C THR A 577 -15.24 -26.42 16.29
N MET A 578 -15.02 -25.62 17.35
CA MET A 578 -14.62 -24.23 17.20
C MET A 578 -13.31 -23.83 17.91
N SER A 579 -12.50 -24.79 18.36
CA SER A 579 -11.11 -24.50 18.75
C SER A 579 -10.16 -24.99 17.68
N VAL A 580 -9.26 -24.11 17.19
CA VAL A 580 -7.89 -24.45 16.72
C VAL A 580 -7.13 -23.23 16.14
N LYS A 581 -5.95 -22.93 16.73
CA LYS A 581 -4.76 -22.41 16.03
C LYS A 581 -4.17 -23.58 15.22
N ARG A 582 -4.01 -23.47 13.89
CA ARG A 582 -3.23 -24.47 13.15
C ARG A 582 -2.34 -23.85 12.08
N LYS A 583 -1.03 -24.08 12.23
CA LYS A 583 -0.19 -24.47 11.09
C LYS A 583 -0.80 -25.76 10.53
N LEU A 584 -1.26 -25.75 9.29
CA LEU A 584 -1.77 -26.93 8.58
C LEU A 584 -0.91 -27.16 7.35
N SER A 585 0.10 -28.00 7.50
CA SER A 585 0.45 -28.97 6.47
C SER A 585 -0.40 -30.21 6.77
N SER A 586 -1.64 -30.26 6.29
CA SER A 586 -2.42 -31.50 6.30
C SER A 586 -1.98 -32.36 5.12
N PRO A 587 -1.82 -33.68 5.31
CA PRO A 587 -1.72 -34.60 4.17
C PRO A 587 -3.04 -34.57 3.39
N ILE A 588 -2.95 -34.55 2.06
CA ILE A 588 -4.10 -34.67 1.15
C ILE A 588 -4.84 -35.96 1.52
N ARG A 589 -6.12 -35.86 1.91
CA ARG A 589 -6.94 -37.06 2.18
C ARG A 589 -7.29 -37.70 0.84
N ASP A 590 -6.70 -38.85 0.58
CA ASP A 590 -7.00 -39.71 -0.57
C ASP A 590 -8.34 -40.43 -0.32
N ASN A 591 -9.44 -39.68 -0.37
CA ASN A 591 -10.77 -40.24 -0.20
C ASN A 591 -11.23 -40.88 -1.51
N ARG A 592 -10.95 -42.18 -1.65
CA ARG A 592 -11.62 -43.22 -2.47
C ARG A 592 -11.77 -42.93 -3.97
N GLU A 593 -11.41 -43.92 -4.81
CA GLU A 593 -11.76 -43.99 -6.23
C GLU A 593 -13.19 -43.48 -6.45
N THR A 594 -13.35 -42.55 -7.40
CA THR A 594 -14.64 -41.95 -7.77
C THR A 594 -15.70 -43.05 -7.79
N LYS A 595 -16.69 -43.01 -6.89
CA LYS A 595 -17.80 -43.95 -6.93
C LYS A 595 -18.59 -43.65 -8.20
N ILE A 596 -18.31 -44.39 -9.26
CA ILE A 596 -19.06 -44.33 -10.52
C ILE A 596 -20.41 -45.01 -10.26
N LEU A 597 -21.40 -44.25 -9.79
CA LEU A 597 -22.78 -44.70 -9.70
C LEU A 597 -23.51 -44.14 -10.94
N LYS A 598 -23.64 -45.01 -11.96
CA LYS A 598 -24.32 -44.78 -13.26
C LYS A 598 -23.88 -43.50 -14.00
N ILE A 599 -22.90 -43.64 -14.91
CA ILE A 599 -22.66 -42.63 -15.95
C ILE A 599 -23.85 -42.66 -16.91
N ILE A 600 -24.56 -41.55 -17.04
CA ILE A 600 -25.44 -41.33 -18.19
C ILE A 600 -24.54 -40.81 -19.31
N ASP A 601 -24.08 -41.73 -20.17
CA ASP A 601 -23.44 -41.34 -21.43
C ASP A 601 -24.54 -40.73 -22.31
N GLY A 602 -24.45 -39.43 -22.56
CA GLY A 602 -25.28 -38.77 -23.54
C GLY A 602 -24.70 -38.98 -24.93
N GLU A 603 -25.48 -39.53 -25.86
CA GLU A 603 -25.18 -39.31 -27.27
C GLU A 603 -25.34 -37.81 -27.56
N PRO A 604 -24.37 -37.14 -28.23
CA PRO A 604 -24.42 -35.70 -28.46
C PRO A 604 -25.74 -35.21 -29.08
N GLU A 605 -26.38 -36.03 -29.92
CA GLU A 605 -27.63 -35.68 -30.61
C GLU A 605 -28.85 -35.56 -29.68
N ASP A 606 -28.85 -36.24 -28.52
CA ASP A 606 -30.00 -36.27 -27.61
C ASP A 606 -30.10 -35.05 -26.70
N CYS A 607 -28.97 -34.40 -26.42
CA CYS A 607 -28.88 -33.32 -25.43
C CYS A 607 -28.50 -31.97 -26.04
N VAL A 608 -27.84 -31.95 -27.21
CA VAL A 608 -27.48 -30.72 -27.92
C VAL A 608 -28.74 -30.09 -28.53
N LEU A 609 -29.10 -28.90 -28.06
CA LEU A 609 -30.19 -28.10 -28.60
C LEU A 609 -29.81 -27.49 -29.95
N TRP A 610 -28.59 -26.97 -30.02
CA TRP A 610 -28.01 -26.42 -31.24
C TRP A 610 -26.49 -26.33 -31.11
N LYS A 611 -25.83 -26.21 -32.26
CA LYS A 611 -24.42 -25.82 -32.36
C LYS A 611 -24.27 -24.65 -33.34
N PHE A 612 -23.34 -23.76 -33.05
CA PHE A 612 -23.06 -22.58 -33.86
C PHE A 612 -21.59 -22.55 -34.27
N ASN A 613 -21.31 -22.49 -35.57
CA ASN A 613 -19.95 -22.54 -36.09
C ASN A 613 -19.31 -21.14 -36.11
N LEU A 614 -18.23 -20.97 -35.35
CA LEU A 614 -17.42 -19.75 -35.26
C LEU A 614 -16.16 -19.81 -36.15
N LYS A 615 -16.10 -20.78 -37.08
CA LYS A 615 -15.06 -21.01 -38.11
C LYS A 615 -13.63 -21.21 -37.63
N GLY A 616 -13.42 -21.34 -36.33
CA GLY A 616 -12.13 -21.57 -35.70
C GLY A 616 -12.32 -21.98 -34.24
N CYS A 617 -11.23 -22.42 -33.62
CA CYS A 617 -11.23 -22.90 -32.23
C CYS A 617 -11.94 -21.93 -31.27
N VAL A 618 -12.90 -22.45 -30.51
CA VAL A 618 -13.71 -21.69 -29.55
C VAL A 618 -13.15 -21.88 -28.14
N ASP A 619 -12.01 -21.26 -27.84
CA ASP A 619 -11.42 -21.28 -26.50
C ASP A 619 -11.94 -20.14 -25.61
N SER A 620 -12.56 -19.10 -26.20
CA SER A 620 -13.26 -18.06 -25.45
C SER A 620 -14.36 -18.70 -24.59
N ALA A 621 -14.40 -18.38 -23.31
CA ALA A 621 -15.50 -18.77 -22.45
C ALA A 621 -16.80 -18.08 -22.94
N PRO A 622 -17.89 -18.81 -23.18
CA PRO A 622 -19.17 -18.19 -23.49
C PRO A 622 -19.69 -17.37 -22.32
N LEU A 623 -20.44 -16.31 -22.64
CA LEU A 623 -21.22 -15.54 -21.69
C LEU A 623 -22.69 -15.63 -22.09
N ALA A 624 -23.52 -16.29 -21.29
CA ALA A 624 -24.97 -16.24 -21.44
C ALA A 624 -25.57 -15.15 -20.55
N PHE A 625 -26.47 -14.33 -21.11
CA PHE A 625 -27.09 -13.21 -20.41
C PHE A 625 -28.52 -12.97 -20.89
N LYS A 626 -29.34 -12.37 -20.02
CA LYS A 626 -30.71 -11.96 -20.34
C LYS A 626 -30.78 -10.51 -20.78
N ARG A 627 -31.60 -10.23 -21.79
CA ARG A 627 -31.98 -8.88 -22.19
C ARG A 627 -33.48 -8.85 -22.43
N GLY A 628 -34.22 -8.25 -21.50
CA GLY A 628 -35.67 -8.44 -21.43
C GLY A 628 -35.99 -9.91 -21.14
N ASN A 629 -36.90 -10.50 -21.92
CA ASN A 629 -37.30 -11.91 -21.78
C ASN A 629 -36.46 -12.87 -22.64
N ASN A 630 -35.47 -12.37 -23.38
CA ASN A 630 -34.67 -13.18 -24.30
C ASN A 630 -33.31 -13.51 -23.69
N ILE A 631 -32.84 -14.73 -23.91
CA ILE A 631 -31.48 -15.16 -23.60
C ILE A 631 -30.59 -15.02 -24.84
N PHE A 632 -29.37 -14.52 -24.61
CA PHE A 632 -28.33 -14.40 -25.60
C PHE A 632 -27.04 -15.02 -25.07
N VAL A 633 -26.22 -15.53 -25.99
CA VAL A 633 -24.93 -16.14 -25.70
C VAL A 633 -23.89 -15.45 -26.58
N ALA A 634 -22.87 -14.89 -25.96
CA ALA A 634 -21.75 -14.28 -26.67
C ALA A 634 -20.51 -15.16 -26.55
N SER A 635 -19.79 -15.34 -27.66
CA SER A 635 -18.48 -16.01 -27.67
C SER A 635 -17.63 -15.57 -28.86
N GLY A 636 -16.32 -15.75 -28.73
CA GLY A 636 -15.34 -15.49 -29.77
C GLY A 636 -14.53 -16.72 -30.17
N SER A 637 -13.78 -16.63 -31.28
CA SER A 637 -12.93 -17.71 -31.77
C SER A 637 -11.56 -17.24 -32.28
N TYR A 638 -10.71 -18.23 -32.57
CA TYR A 638 -9.41 -18.03 -33.23
C TYR A 638 -9.51 -17.59 -34.70
N ALA A 639 -10.68 -17.77 -35.34
CA ALA A 639 -10.93 -17.31 -36.70
C ALA A 639 -11.29 -15.82 -36.78
N GLN A 640 -11.00 -15.06 -35.72
CA GLN A 640 -11.27 -13.62 -35.64
C GLN A 640 -12.77 -13.31 -35.72
N ILE A 641 -13.61 -14.22 -35.21
CA ILE A 641 -15.06 -14.09 -35.21
C ILE A 641 -15.54 -13.87 -33.78
N PHE A 642 -16.35 -12.84 -33.60
CA PHE A 642 -17.15 -12.63 -32.40
C PHE A 642 -18.63 -12.75 -32.75
N SER A 643 -19.37 -13.64 -32.10
CA SER A 643 -20.81 -13.77 -32.35
C SER A 643 -21.63 -13.71 -31.08
N ILE A 644 -22.85 -13.21 -31.26
CA ILE A 644 -23.93 -13.26 -30.29
C ILE A 644 -25.02 -14.10 -30.93
N ILE A 645 -25.39 -15.16 -30.22
CA ILE A 645 -26.38 -16.15 -30.64
C ILE A 645 -27.58 -16.00 -29.71
N SER A 646 -28.79 -16.08 -30.25
CA SER A 646 -30.00 -16.13 -29.43
C SER A 646 -30.16 -17.50 -28.77
N GLU A 647 -31.07 -17.60 -27.81
CA GLU A 647 -31.43 -18.87 -27.16
C GLU A 647 -31.78 -20.00 -28.15
N SER A 648 -32.33 -19.68 -29.32
CA SER A 648 -32.71 -20.67 -30.34
C SER A 648 -31.55 -21.16 -31.21
N GLY A 649 -30.32 -20.67 -30.98
CA GLY A 649 -29.17 -20.98 -31.82
C GLY A 649 -29.11 -20.15 -33.10
N THR A 650 -29.97 -19.13 -33.24
CA THR A 650 -29.93 -18.24 -34.40
C THR A 650 -28.99 -17.07 -34.17
N GLU A 651 -28.26 -16.69 -35.22
CA GLU A 651 -27.34 -15.56 -35.20
C GLU A 651 -28.08 -14.26 -34.88
N TYR A 652 -27.65 -13.56 -33.83
CA TYR A 652 -28.11 -12.21 -33.52
C TYR A 652 -27.18 -11.14 -34.09
N LEU A 653 -25.87 -11.35 -33.96
CA LEU A 653 -24.80 -10.48 -34.46
C LEU A 653 -23.53 -11.30 -34.65
N THR A 654 -22.84 -11.11 -35.77
CA THR A 654 -21.45 -11.57 -35.96
C THR A 654 -20.58 -10.42 -36.42
N LEU A 655 -19.41 -10.28 -35.80
CA LEU A 655 -18.40 -9.29 -36.13
C LEU A 655 -17.10 -9.99 -36.53
N ASN A 656 -16.47 -9.52 -37.60
CA ASN A 656 -15.09 -9.86 -37.93
C ASN A 656 -14.18 -8.93 -37.14
N MET A 657 -13.41 -9.52 -36.23
CA MET A 657 -12.43 -8.83 -35.41
C MET A 657 -11.06 -8.84 -36.11
N PRO A 658 -10.11 -7.96 -35.72
CA PRO A 658 -8.80 -7.94 -36.37
C PRO A 658 -7.85 -9.09 -35.97
N SER A 659 -8.14 -9.80 -34.88
CA SER A 659 -7.32 -10.91 -34.37
C SER A 659 -8.20 -11.88 -33.57
N GLU A 660 -7.59 -12.98 -33.12
CA GLU A 660 -8.22 -14.00 -32.28
C GLU A 660 -8.82 -13.45 -30.97
N ILE A 661 -9.87 -14.13 -30.51
CA ILE A 661 -10.59 -13.78 -29.28
C ILE A 661 -10.51 -14.96 -28.31
N GLU A 662 -9.83 -14.72 -27.19
CA GLU A 662 -9.72 -15.68 -26.07
C GLU A 662 -10.37 -15.15 -24.79
N ALA A 663 -10.54 -13.82 -24.67
CA ALA A 663 -11.08 -13.20 -23.47
C ALA A 663 -12.57 -13.55 -23.30
N GLN A 664 -13.00 -13.77 -22.05
CA GLN A 664 -14.42 -13.93 -21.76
C GLN A 664 -15.16 -12.60 -22.02
N PRO A 665 -16.30 -12.60 -22.75
CA PRO A 665 -17.12 -11.41 -22.92
C PRO A 665 -17.71 -10.95 -21.59
N CYS A 666 -17.95 -9.65 -21.45
CA CYS A 666 -18.58 -9.06 -20.28
C CYS A 666 -19.78 -8.21 -20.69
N VAL A 667 -20.92 -8.33 -20.00
CA VAL A 667 -22.13 -7.53 -20.32
C VAL A 667 -22.36 -6.45 -19.27
N SER A 668 -22.78 -5.27 -19.74
CA SER A 668 -23.27 -4.18 -18.88
C SER A 668 -24.55 -4.54 -18.14
N SER A 669 -24.82 -3.91 -16.99
CA SER A 669 -26.03 -4.16 -16.19
C SER A 669 -27.36 -3.88 -16.92
N CYS A 670 -27.35 -3.00 -17.91
CA CYS A 670 -28.54 -2.73 -18.74
C CYS A 670 -28.71 -3.72 -19.89
N GLY A 671 -27.75 -4.63 -20.12
CA GLY A 671 -27.78 -5.59 -21.21
C GLY A 671 -27.67 -4.95 -22.61
N ASN A 672 -27.18 -3.71 -22.71
CA ASN A 672 -27.07 -2.99 -23.98
C ASN A 672 -25.65 -2.97 -24.55
N PHE A 673 -24.63 -3.06 -23.70
CA PHE A 673 -23.23 -3.10 -24.12
C PHE A 673 -22.58 -4.43 -23.74
N ILE A 674 -21.80 -4.97 -24.67
CA ILE A 674 -20.83 -6.05 -24.42
C ILE A 674 -19.42 -5.50 -24.57
N PHE A 675 -18.54 -5.88 -23.64
CA PHE A 675 -17.12 -5.58 -23.66
C PHE A 675 -16.33 -6.85 -23.97
N ILE A 676 -15.43 -6.79 -24.94
CA ILE A 676 -14.62 -7.93 -25.37
C ILE A 676 -13.18 -7.50 -25.68
N GLY A 677 -12.22 -8.21 -25.09
CA GLY A 677 -10.79 -8.05 -25.38
C GLY A 677 -10.38 -8.88 -26.60
N CYS A 678 -9.52 -8.31 -27.45
CA CYS A 678 -8.97 -8.99 -28.62
C CYS A 678 -7.45 -9.08 -28.55
N ALA A 679 -6.88 -10.08 -29.25
CA ALA A 679 -5.44 -10.28 -29.30
C ALA A 679 -4.68 -9.19 -30.07
N ASP A 680 -5.38 -8.33 -30.82
CA ASP A 680 -4.82 -7.14 -31.46
C ASP A 680 -4.47 -6.00 -30.48
N GLY A 681 -4.85 -6.18 -29.20
CA GLY A 681 -4.59 -5.22 -28.14
C GLY A 681 -5.69 -4.18 -27.94
N PHE A 682 -6.85 -4.33 -28.59
CA PHE A 682 -8.00 -3.46 -28.37
C PHE A 682 -9.04 -4.08 -27.44
N MET A 683 -9.58 -3.24 -26.55
CA MET A 683 -10.81 -3.50 -25.81
C MET A 683 -11.97 -2.89 -26.59
N TYR A 684 -12.97 -3.69 -26.95
CA TYR A 684 -14.12 -3.27 -27.74
C TYR A 684 -15.36 -3.18 -26.89
N ALA A 685 -16.14 -2.11 -27.06
CA ALA A 685 -17.53 -2.06 -26.63
C ALA A 685 -18.45 -2.21 -27.84
N ILE A 686 -19.38 -3.14 -27.75
CA ILE A 686 -20.36 -3.46 -28.80
C ILE A 686 -21.72 -3.03 -28.31
N ASP A 687 -22.40 -2.18 -29.08
CA ASP A 687 -23.78 -1.78 -28.80
C ASP A 687 -24.73 -2.83 -29.37
N LEU A 688 -25.52 -3.45 -28.50
CA LEU A 688 -26.48 -4.49 -28.85
C LEU A 688 -27.79 -3.95 -29.43
N ILE A 689 -28.08 -2.65 -29.30
CA ILE A 689 -29.18 -1.99 -30.00
C ILE A 689 -28.75 -1.70 -31.43
N GLN A 690 -27.61 -1.04 -31.60
CA GLN A 690 -27.12 -0.61 -32.92
C GLN A 690 -26.42 -1.72 -33.70
N LYS A 691 -26.06 -2.83 -33.04
CA LYS A 691 -25.37 -3.99 -33.61
C LYS A 691 -24.04 -3.63 -34.28
N ASN A 692 -23.30 -2.71 -33.67
CA ASN A 692 -22.00 -2.24 -34.16
C ASN A 692 -20.99 -2.10 -33.02
N ILE A 693 -19.73 -1.90 -33.39
CA ILE A 693 -18.70 -1.46 -32.43
C ILE A 693 -19.01 -0.01 -32.07
N PHE A 694 -19.27 0.23 -30.79
CA PHE A 694 -19.57 1.55 -30.25
C PHE A 694 -18.30 2.36 -30.04
N TRP A 695 -17.31 1.75 -29.38
CA TRP A 695 -15.97 2.32 -29.23
C TRP A 695 -14.93 1.20 -29.09
N LYS A 696 -13.66 1.56 -29.28
CA LYS A 696 -12.51 0.70 -28.98
C LYS A 696 -11.41 1.48 -28.28
N TYR A 697 -10.71 0.82 -27.37
CA TYR A 697 -9.59 1.39 -26.61
C TYR A 697 -8.32 0.59 -26.86
N GLN A 698 -7.22 1.24 -27.24
CA GLN A 698 -5.96 0.59 -27.58
C GLN A 698 -5.06 0.42 -26.35
N THR A 699 -4.58 -0.80 -26.14
CA THR A 699 -3.49 -1.13 -25.22
C THR A 699 -2.22 -1.47 -26.00
N LEU A 700 -1.08 -1.66 -25.32
CA LEU A 700 0.20 -1.97 -25.98
C LEU A 700 0.46 -3.48 -26.13
N GLY A 701 -0.50 -4.32 -25.76
CA GLY A 701 -0.36 -5.78 -25.76
C GLY A 701 -1.71 -6.46 -25.90
N ARG A 702 -1.70 -7.75 -26.23
CA ARG A 702 -2.93 -8.54 -26.39
C ARG A 702 -3.79 -8.55 -25.13
N ILE A 703 -5.11 -8.59 -25.29
CA ILE A 703 -6.06 -8.67 -24.18
C ILE A 703 -6.65 -10.08 -24.16
N ARG A 704 -6.25 -10.86 -23.16
CA ARG A 704 -6.84 -12.19 -22.87
C ARG A 704 -7.65 -12.24 -21.58
N SER A 705 -7.48 -11.26 -20.71
CA SER A 705 -8.29 -11.11 -19.50
C SER A 705 -9.69 -10.65 -19.89
N GLY A 706 -10.71 -11.34 -19.38
CA GLY A 706 -12.09 -10.88 -19.38
C GLY A 706 -12.25 -9.59 -18.58
N ALA A 707 -13.16 -8.73 -19.02
CA ALA A 707 -13.46 -7.49 -18.32
C ALA A 707 -14.40 -7.73 -17.14
N TYR A 708 -14.18 -7.02 -16.03
CA TYR A 708 -15.10 -6.95 -14.91
C TYR A 708 -15.92 -5.66 -14.98
N PHE A 709 -17.23 -5.78 -15.12
CA PHE A 709 -18.15 -4.64 -15.11
C PHE A 709 -18.45 -4.16 -13.69
N CYS A 710 -18.28 -2.86 -13.43
CA CYS A 710 -18.20 -2.32 -12.09
C CYS A 710 -18.91 -0.96 -11.94
N GLY A 711 -20.24 -0.92 -12.07
CA GLY A 711 -21.01 0.31 -11.99
C GLY A 711 -20.95 1.10 -13.29
N ASN A 712 -20.16 2.17 -13.35
CA ASN A 712 -19.97 2.96 -14.58
C ASN A 712 -18.61 2.73 -15.27
N SER A 713 -17.94 1.63 -14.95
CA SER A 713 -16.61 1.35 -15.46
C SER A 713 -16.42 -0.13 -15.72
N ILE A 714 -15.47 -0.44 -16.61
CA ILE A 714 -14.95 -1.79 -16.80
C ILE A 714 -13.49 -1.83 -16.35
N ILE A 715 -13.07 -2.96 -15.78
CA ILE A 715 -11.70 -3.19 -15.35
C ILE A 715 -11.18 -4.45 -16.04
N PHE A 716 -10.00 -4.40 -16.64
CA PHE A 716 -9.42 -5.55 -17.35
C PHE A 716 -7.89 -5.49 -17.37
N GLY A 717 -7.26 -6.66 -17.52
CA GLY A 717 -5.81 -6.79 -17.67
C GLY A 717 -5.36 -6.87 -19.13
N SER A 718 -4.14 -6.42 -19.41
CA SER A 718 -3.49 -6.62 -20.72
C SER A 718 -2.10 -7.23 -20.58
N TYR A 719 -1.60 -7.80 -21.68
CA TYR A 719 -0.26 -8.37 -21.75
C TYR A 719 0.85 -7.31 -21.74
N ASP A 720 0.50 -6.03 -21.91
CA ASP A 720 1.41 -4.90 -21.75
C ASP A 720 1.78 -4.59 -20.28
N GLU A 721 1.38 -5.45 -19.36
CA GLU A 721 1.59 -5.34 -17.92
C GLU A 721 0.75 -4.23 -17.24
N TYR A 722 -0.32 -3.74 -17.86
CA TYR A 722 -1.24 -2.77 -17.25
C TYR A 722 -2.60 -3.37 -16.90
N LEU A 723 -3.12 -2.97 -15.74
CA LEU A 723 -4.54 -3.07 -15.41
C LEU A 723 -5.23 -1.76 -15.77
N TYR A 724 -6.28 -1.82 -16.58
CA TYR A 724 -7.01 -0.67 -17.10
C TYR A 724 -8.37 -0.54 -16.42
N CYS A 725 -8.81 0.70 -16.23
CA CYS A 725 -10.18 1.05 -15.86
C CYS A 725 -10.71 2.09 -16.85
N LEU A 726 -11.74 1.71 -17.60
CA LEU A 726 -12.37 2.58 -18.59
C LEU A 726 -13.80 2.90 -18.19
N GLU A 727 -14.26 4.09 -18.54
CA GLU A 727 -15.66 4.46 -18.45
C GLU A 727 -16.46 3.73 -19.55
N LYS A 728 -17.64 3.20 -19.20
CA LYS A 728 -18.34 2.20 -20.02
C LYS A 728 -18.93 2.77 -21.33
N GLU A 729 -19.34 4.05 -21.36
CA GLU A 729 -20.06 4.65 -22.49
C GLU A 729 -19.10 5.33 -23.48
N SER A 730 -18.07 5.99 -22.99
CA SER A 730 -17.11 6.75 -23.79
C SER A 730 -15.84 5.96 -24.12
N GLY A 731 -15.54 4.90 -23.36
CA GLY A 731 -14.23 4.24 -23.39
C GLY A 731 -13.11 5.11 -22.83
N ALA A 732 -13.43 6.23 -22.17
CA ALA A 732 -12.44 7.14 -21.59
C ALA A 732 -11.66 6.44 -20.48
N LEU A 733 -10.35 6.67 -20.46
CA LEU A 733 -9.48 6.13 -19.43
C LEU A 733 -9.74 6.83 -18.09
N ASN A 734 -10.27 6.10 -17.13
CA ASN A 734 -10.39 6.58 -15.74
C ASN A 734 -9.05 6.50 -15.03
N TRP A 735 -8.38 5.36 -15.13
CA TRP A 735 -7.02 5.14 -14.64
C TRP A 735 -6.43 3.88 -15.27
N LYS A 736 -5.09 3.78 -15.28
CA LYS A 736 -4.37 2.53 -15.53
C LYS A 736 -3.20 2.40 -14.58
N THR A 737 -2.88 1.17 -14.22
CA THR A 737 -1.81 0.86 -13.26
C THR A 737 -0.86 -0.15 -13.86
N LYS A 738 0.43 0.21 -13.95
CA LYS A 738 1.48 -0.73 -14.36
C LYS A 738 1.73 -1.72 -13.25
N LEU A 739 1.60 -3.01 -13.55
CA LEU A 739 1.89 -4.15 -12.70
C LEU A 739 3.15 -4.86 -13.21
N LEU A 740 3.74 -5.72 -12.38
CA LEU A 740 4.90 -6.51 -12.80
C LEU A 740 4.42 -7.81 -13.43
N GLY A 741 4.56 -7.91 -14.76
CA GLY A 741 4.18 -9.07 -15.56
C GLY A 741 2.83 -8.92 -16.24
N SER A 742 2.68 -9.58 -17.38
CA SER A 742 1.46 -9.61 -18.17
C SER A 742 0.28 -10.16 -17.37
N ILE A 743 -0.90 -9.60 -17.60
CA ILE A 743 -2.12 -9.96 -16.91
C ILE A 743 -2.96 -10.84 -17.82
N ARG A 744 -3.03 -12.14 -17.49
CA ARG A 744 -3.91 -13.11 -18.15
C ARG A 744 -5.19 -13.34 -17.35
N ALA A 745 -5.06 -13.43 -16.03
CA ALA A 745 -6.17 -13.68 -15.11
C ALA A 745 -7.17 -12.51 -15.09
N ASP A 746 -8.45 -12.83 -14.87
CA ASP A 746 -9.48 -11.81 -14.76
C ASP A 746 -9.42 -11.12 -13.39
N PRO A 747 -9.63 -9.80 -13.35
CA PRO A 747 -9.70 -9.09 -12.08
C PRO A 747 -10.99 -9.44 -11.34
N ILE A 748 -10.88 -9.76 -10.05
CA ILE A 748 -12.04 -9.83 -9.15
C ILE A 748 -12.12 -8.55 -8.34
N VAL A 749 -13.33 -8.15 -7.97
CA VAL A 749 -13.58 -6.89 -7.29
C VAL A 749 -14.47 -7.11 -6.07
N ASN A 750 -14.10 -6.51 -4.94
CA ASN A 750 -14.99 -6.36 -3.78
C ASN A 750 -15.38 -4.87 -3.62
N VAL A 751 -16.04 -4.52 -2.51
CA VAL A 751 -16.57 -3.16 -2.29
C VAL A 751 -15.54 -2.05 -2.58
N ASN A 752 -14.31 -2.20 -2.09
CA ASN A 752 -13.28 -1.16 -2.16
C ASN A 752 -12.01 -1.55 -2.94
N SER A 753 -11.83 -2.83 -3.25
CA SER A 753 -10.57 -3.38 -3.73
C SER A 753 -10.73 -4.20 -5.00
N ILE A 754 -9.69 -4.20 -5.81
CA ILE A 754 -9.53 -5.06 -6.99
C ILE A 754 -8.39 -6.02 -6.68
N PHE A 755 -8.55 -7.27 -7.08
CA PHE A 755 -7.53 -8.29 -6.96
C PHE A 755 -7.23 -8.90 -8.32
N VAL A 756 -5.96 -8.91 -8.71
CA VAL A 756 -5.51 -9.46 -9.99
C VAL A 756 -4.12 -10.11 -9.89
N GLY A 757 -3.90 -11.13 -10.70
CA GLY A 757 -2.67 -11.94 -10.71
C GLY A 757 -1.94 -11.81 -12.04
N THR A 758 -0.61 -11.95 -12.01
CA THR A 758 0.21 -11.85 -13.22
C THR A 758 0.90 -13.17 -13.54
N ILE A 759 1.26 -13.34 -14.82
CA ILE A 759 2.05 -14.51 -15.27
C ILE A 759 3.44 -14.57 -14.63
N LYS A 760 3.92 -13.46 -14.04
CA LYS A 760 5.15 -13.44 -13.26
C LYS A 760 4.90 -13.85 -11.80
N GLY A 761 3.73 -14.35 -11.42
CA GLY A 761 3.47 -14.82 -10.05
C GLY A 761 3.30 -13.70 -9.03
N MET A 762 2.86 -12.52 -9.48
CA MET A 762 2.55 -11.41 -8.59
C MET A 762 1.04 -11.39 -8.32
N CYS A 763 0.65 -11.36 -7.05
CA CYS A 763 -0.71 -11.08 -6.59
C CYS A 763 -0.78 -9.60 -6.20
N TYR A 764 -1.82 -8.92 -6.66
CA TYR A 764 -2.05 -7.51 -6.34
C TYR A 764 -3.40 -7.29 -5.69
N GLY A 765 -3.42 -6.44 -4.66
CA GLY A 765 -4.60 -5.70 -4.24
C GLY A 765 -4.47 -4.25 -4.66
N LEU A 766 -5.53 -3.69 -5.24
CA LEU A 766 -5.58 -2.30 -5.69
C LEU A 766 -6.84 -1.61 -5.18
N ASN A 767 -6.77 -0.30 -4.98
CA ASN A 767 -7.92 0.51 -4.67
C ASN A 767 -8.80 0.66 -5.92
N ARG A 768 -10.08 0.32 -5.78
CA ARG A 768 -11.02 0.33 -6.90
C ARG A 768 -11.22 1.71 -7.54
N LYS A 769 -11.13 2.79 -6.78
CA LYS A 769 -11.45 4.14 -7.27
C LYS A 769 -10.36 4.75 -8.12
N ASN A 770 -9.09 4.53 -7.77
CA ASN A 770 -7.96 5.20 -8.41
C ASN A 770 -6.89 4.26 -8.95
N GLY A 771 -7.08 2.94 -8.84
CA GLY A 771 -6.12 1.94 -9.31
C GLY A 771 -4.83 1.86 -8.52
N SER A 772 -4.69 2.60 -7.40
CA SER A 772 -3.45 2.55 -6.61
C SER A 772 -3.26 1.17 -5.97
N VAL A 773 -2.06 0.62 -6.09
CA VAL A 773 -1.72 -0.67 -5.46
C VAL A 773 -1.76 -0.51 -3.94
N THR A 774 -2.65 -1.24 -3.28
CA THR A 774 -2.77 -1.28 -1.81
C THR A 774 -1.82 -2.30 -1.20
N TRP A 775 -1.61 -3.43 -1.88
CA TRP A 775 -0.63 -4.43 -1.50
C TRP A 775 -0.19 -5.26 -2.71
N THR A 776 0.98 -5.88 -2.59
CA THR A 776 1.47 -6.86 -3.56
C THR A 776 2.16 -8.00 -2.83
N TYR A 777 2.05 -9.21 -3.38
CA TYR A 777 2.69 -10.39 -2.84
C TYR A 777 3.22 -11.24 -3.99
N LYS A 778 4.48 -11.70 -3.89
CA LYS A 778 5.09 -12.61 -4.85
C LYS A 778 4.83 -14.04 -4.40
N ILE A 779 4.12 -14.82 -5.21
CA ILE A 779 3.94 -16.25 -5.00
C ILE A 779 4.92 -17.06 -5.86
N GLU A 780 5.10 -18.32 -5.52
CA GLU A 780 5.85 -19.27 -6.34
C GLU A 780 5.04 -19.61 -7.58
N GLY A 781 5.57 -19.35 -8.78
CA GLY A 781 4.95 -19.70 -10.05
C GLY A 781 3.98 -18.67 -10.64
N PRO A 782 3.64 -18.78 -11.94
CA PRO A 782 2.66 -17.93 -12.62
C PRO A 782 1.24 -18.03 -12.05
N VAL A 783 0.49 -16.93 -12.10
CA VAL A 783 -0.97 -16.94 -11.91
C VAL A 783 -1.63 -16.84 -13.28
N PHE A 784 -2.24 -17.94 -13.74
CA PHE A 784 -2.94 -17.97 -15.03
C PHE A 784 -4.45 -17.81 -14.84
N GLY A 785 -5.02 -18.46 -13.83
CA GLY A 785 -6.42 -18.39 -13.49
C GLY A 785 -6.77 -17.20 -12.60
N SER A 786 -8.03 -16.77 -12.69
CA SER A 786 -8.62 -15.73 -11.85
C SER A 786 -8.68 -16.18 -10.38
N PRO A 787 -8.31 -15.32 -9.42
CA PRO A 787 -8.51 -15.61 -8.00
C PRO A 787 -10.00 -15.65 -7.63
N CYS A 788 -10.33 -16.13 -6.44
CA CYS A 788 -11.70 -16.08 -5.91
C CYS A 788 -11.78 -15.39 -4.54
N LEU A 789 -12.97 -14.88 -4.20
CA LEU A 789 -13.26 -14.32 -2.87
C LEU A 789 -13.78 -15.41 -1.93
N LEU A 790 -13.25 -15.46 -0.72
CA LEU A 790 -13.66 -16.36 0.36
C LEU A 790 -14.09 -15.50 1.57
N LEU A 791 -15.30 -15.72 2.11
CA LEU A 791 -15.82 -15.04 3.32
C LEU A 791 -15.78 -13.49 3.29
N GLU A 792 -16.04 -12.86 2.13
CA GLU A 792 -15.99 -11.40 1.84
C GLU A 792 -14.66 -10.66 2.09
N ASP A 793 -13.77 -11.22 2.90
CA ASP A 793 -12.53 -10.59 3.37
C ASP A 793 -11.26 -11.40 3.04
N CYS A 794 -11.38 -12.51 2.33
CA CYS A 794 -10.23 -13.31 1.88
C CYS A 794 -10.23 -13.49 0.36
N THR A 795 -9.04 -13.68 -0.18
CA THR A 795 -8.79 -13.95 -1.60
C THR A 795 -7.96 -15.22 -1.67
N VAL A 796 -8.33 -16.14 -2.56
CA VAL A 796 -7.57 -17.36 -2.82
C VAL A 796 -7.04 -17.33 -4.24
N TRP A 797 -5.80 -17.78 -4.41
CA TRP A 797 -5.01 -17.66 -5.63
C TRP A 797 -4.39 -19.01 -5.98
N GLY A 798 -4.57 -19.45 -7.22
CA GLY A 798 -3.93 -20.65 -7.74
C GLY A 798 -2.68 -20.29 -8.53
N SER A 799 -1.55 -20.88 -8.15
CA SER A 799 -0.33 -20.88 -8.97
C SER A 799 -0.27 -22.12 -9.85
N VAL A 800 0.26 -21.94 -11.05
CA VAL A 800 0.60 -23.04 -11.96
C VAL A 800 1.52 -24.07 -11.29
N THR A 801 2.29 -23.73 -10.25
CA THR A 801 3.15 -24.70 -9.53
C THR A 801 2.37 -25.65 -8.60
N GLY A 802 1.04 -25.66 -8.63
CA GLY A 802 0.25 -26.52 -7.74
C GLY A 802 0.09 -25.97 -6.34
N LYS A 803 0.21 -24.64 -6.16
CA LYS A 803 0.11 -23.99 -4.85
C LYS A 803 -1.08 -23.05 -4.79
N LEU A 804 -1.90 -23.19 -3.76
CA LEU A 804 -2.97 -22.27 -3.41
C LEU A 804 -2.51 -21.34 -2.30
N TYR A 805 -2.79 -20.05 -2.45
CA TYR A 805 -2.47 -19.03 -1.46
C TYR A 805 -3.73 -18.31 -1.05
N CYS A 806 -3.97 -18.21 0.25
CA CYS A 806 -5.04 -17.38 0.80
C CYS A 806 -4.47 -16.14 1.46
N PHE A 807 -5.00 -14.98 1.10
CA PHE A 807 -4.68 -13.72 1.73
C PHE A 807 -5.97 -13.07 2.24
N THR A 808 -5.87 -12.29 3.30
CA THR A 808 -6.91 -11.28 3.60
C THR A 808 -7.02 -10.28 2.45
N ALA A 809 -8.13 -9.54 2.37
CA ALA A 809 -8.32 -8.43 1.44
C ALA A 809 -7.24 -7.34 1.54
N LYS A 810 -6.50 -7.31 2.66
CA LYS A 810 -5.37 -6.39 2.91
C LYS A 810 -4.00 -6.98 2.56
N GLY A 811 -3.94 -8.18 1.98
CA GLY A 811 -2.70 -8.83 1.54
C GLY A 811 -1.96 -9.58 2.64
N VAL A 812 -2.56 -9.78 3.81
CA VAL A 812 -1.97 -10.60 4.89
C VAL A 812 -2.16 -12.08 4.56
N PRO A 813 -1.10 -12.89 4.43
CA PRO A 813 -1.21 -14.33 4.19
C PRO A 813 -1.95 -15.05 5.33
N LYS A 814 -2.89 -15.93 5.00
CA LYS A 814 -3.64 -16.76 5.94
C LYS A 814 -3.15 -18.20 5.94
N TRP A 815 -3.15 -18.82 4.77
CA TRP A 815 -2.72 -20.21 4.59
C TRP A 815 -2.22 -20.44 3.17
N THR A 816 -1.45 -21.52 3.03
CA THR A 816 -0.96 -22.02 1.76
C THR A 816 -1.23 -23.52 1.73
N LEU A 817 -1.71 -24.02 0.60
CA LEU A 817 -1.92 -25.46 0.36
C LEU A 817 -1.17 -25.86 -0.91
N ASP A 818 -0.58 -27.03 -0.87
CA ASP A 818 0.17 -27.59 -2.00
C ASP A 818 -0.58 -28.82 -2.53
N ILE A 819 -0.58 -28.99 -3.85
CA ILE A 819 -1.06 -30.16 -4.57
C ILE A 819 0.04 -30.66 -5.53
N GLU A 820 -0.13 -31.88 -6.04
CA GLU A 820 0.89 -32.53 -6.87
C GLU A 820 0.91 -32.01 -8.32
N GLY A 821 -0.24 -31.58 -8.87
CA GLY A 821 -0.37 -31.11 -10.26
C GLY A 821 -0.35 -29.59 -10.43
N HIS A 822 -0.47 -29.15 -11.67
CA HIS A 822 -0.43 -27.75 -12.08
C HIS A 822 -1.83 -27.14 -12.23
N ILE A 823 -2.02 -25.94 -11.66
CA ILE A 823 -3.30 -25.22 -11.69
C ILE A 823 -3.29 -24.20 -12.83
N PHE A 824 -3.95 -24.54 -13.94
CA PHE A 824 -4.15 -23.62 -15.06
C PHE A 824 -5.52 -22.94 -15.04
N SER A 825 -6.49 -23.54 -14.33
CA SER A 825 -7.85 -23.03 -14.27
C SER A 825 -8.00 -21.85 -13.30
N SER A 826 -9.03 -21.04 -13.49
CA SER A 826 -9.51 -20.11 -12.47
C SER A 826 -10.08 -20.86 -11.28
N LEU A 827 -10.04 -20.24 -10.10
CA LEU A 827 -10.68 -20.76 -8.90
C LEU A 827 -12.12 -20.26 -8.85
N ILE A 828 -13.08 -21.13 -8.57
CA ILE A 828 -14.47 -20.73 -8.32
C ILE A 828 -14.82 -20.98 -6.86
N CYS A 829 -15.40 -19.98 -6.20
CA CYS A 829 -15.86 -20.09 -4.83
C CYS A 829 -17.39 -20.02 -4.81
N HIS A 830 -18.03 -21.04 -4.25
CA HIS A 830 -19.46 -21.07 -4.01
C HIS A 830 -19.70 -21.55 -2.57
N THR A 831 -20.52 -20.82 -1.82
CA THR A 831 -20.81 -21.13 -0.39
C THR A 831 -19.57 -21.40 0.47
N ASN A 832 -18.48 -20.66 0.23
CA ASN A 832 -17.16 -20.80 0.86
C ASN A 832 -16.42 -22.11 0.57
N VAL A 833 -16.85 -22.85 -0.45
CA VAL A 833 -16.17 -24.01 -1.00
C VAL A 833 -15.52 -23.62 -2.32
N ILE A 834 -14.26 -24.00 -2.50
CA ILE A 834 -13.48 -23.66 -3.70
C ILE A 834 -13.34 -24.90 -4.58
N TYR A 835 -13.63 -24.75 -5.87
CA TYR A 835 -13.40 -25.77 -6.89
C TYR A 835 -12.42 -25.26 -7.94
N PHE A 836 -11.57 -26.15 -8.45
CA PHE A 836 -10.68 -25.85 -9.55
C PHE A 836 -10.20 -27.13 -10.26
N GLY A 837 -9.87 -27.00 -11.54
CA GLY A 837 -9.31 -28.06 -12.36
C GLY A 837 -7.79 -28.09 -12.27
N CYS A 838 -7.24 -29.29 -12.38
CA CYS A 838 -5.80 -29.53 -12.37
C CYS A 838 -5.39 -30.40 -13.56
N ASP A 839 -4.14 -30.26 -14.01
CA ASP A 839 -3.61 -31.04 -15.11
C ASP A 839 -3.38 -32.53 -14.77
N ASP A 840 -3.39 -32.88 -13.48
CA ASP A 840 -3.37 -34.26 -12.98
C ASP A 840 -4.69 -35.02 -13.18
N SER A 841 -5.62 -34.42 -13.94
CA SER A 841 -6.96 -34.93 -14.25
C SER A 841 -7.92 -34.93 -13.07
N TYR A 842 -7.63 -34.24 -11.96
CA TYR A 842 -8.55 -34.08 -10.85
C TYR A 842 -9.18 -32.69 -10.81
N ILE A 843 -10.46 -32.66 -10.45
CA ILE A 843 -11.07 -31.49 -9.83
C ILE A 843 -10.74 -31.54 -8.35
N TYR A 844 -10.25 -30.44 -7.81
CA TYR A 844 -10.00 -30.28 -6.39
C TYR A 844 -11.13 -29.51 -5.74
N LYS A 845 -11.46 -29.89 -4.49
CA LYS A 845 -12.40 -29.20 -3.61
C LYS A 845 -11.66 -28.76 -2.35
N VAL A 846 -11.83 -27.50 -1.97
CA VAL A 846 -11.32 -26.94 -0.70
C VAL A 846 -12.50 -26.49 0.14
N THR A 847 -12.68 -27.09 1.31
CA THR A 847 -13.79 -26.78 2.22
C THR A 847 -13.50 -25.51 3.04
N PRO A 848 -14.52 -24.91 3.69
CA PRO A 848 -14.31 -23.76 4.58
C PRO A 848 -13.29 -24.02 5.70
N ASP A 849 -13.15 -25.28 6.13
CA ASP A 849 -12.17 -25.74 7.13
C ASP A 849 -10.74 -25.84 6.59
N CYS A 850 -10.51 -25.40 5.34
CA CYS A 850 -9.25 -25.48 4.61
C CYS A 850 -8.77 -26.93 4.40
N GLU A 851 -9.70 -27.89 4.35
CA GLU A 851 -9.40 -29.26 3.92
C GLU A 851 -9.44 -29.33 2.40
N ILE A 852 -8.37 -29.85 1.79
CA ILE A 852 -8.27 -30.08 0.36
C ILE A 852 -8.44 -31.56 0.05
N SER A 853 -9.24 -31.86 -0.98
CA SER A 853 -9.50 -33.22 -1.45
C SER A 853 -9.54 -33.28 -2.98
N LYS A 854 -9.04 -34.39 -3.53
CA LYS A 854 -9.29 -34.81 -4.92
C LYS A 854 -10.78 -35.16 -5.04
N PHE A 855 -11.58 -34.24 -5.56
CA PHE A 855 -13.05 -34.30 -5.55
C PHE A 855 -13.62 -35.23 -6.62
N ALA A 856 -13.10 -35.13 -7.84
CA ALA A 856 -13.49 -36.01 -8.93
C ALA A 856 -12.30 -36.23 -9.87
N LYS A 857 -12.09 -37.47 -10.29
CA LYS A 857 -11.09 -37.83 -11.31
C LYS A 857 -11.76 -37.87 -12.69
N LEU A 858 -11.21 -37.14 -13.66
CA LEU A 858 -11.62 -37.14 -15.05
C LEU A 858 -10.61 -37.92 -15.91
N GLU A 859 -10.94 -38.09 -17.19
CA GLU A 859 -10.15 -38.89 -18.14
C GLU A 859 -8.90 -38.19 -18.69
N SER A 860 -8.82 -36.87 -18.55
CA SER A 860 -7.75 -36.04 -19.09
C SER A 860 -7.50 -34.82 -18.21
N ALA A 861 -6.36 -34.17 -18.44
CA ALA A 861 -5.97 -32.92 -17.80
C ALA A 861 -7.08 -31.86 -17.89
N ILE A 862 -7.21 -31.02 -16.85
CA ILE A 862 -8.27 -30.02 -16.76
C ILE A 862 -7.62 -28.64 -16.76
N SER A 863 -7.66 -27.97 -17.91
CA SER A 863 -7.19 -26.58 -18.03
C SER A 863 -8.33 -25.56 -18.01
N SER A 864 -9.56 -25.97 -18.28
CA SER A 864 -10.74 -25.10 -18.20
C SER A 864 -11.19 -24.92 -16.75
N SER A 865 -11.87 -23.81 -16.46
CA SER A 865 -12.38 -23.56 -15.11
C SER A 865 -13.75 -24.21 -14.92
N PRO A 866 -14.01 -24.85 -13.77
CA PRO A 866 -15.32 -25.39 -13.48
C PRO A 866 -16.34 -24.26 -13.26
N PHE A 867 -17.60 -24.56 -13.55
CA PHE A 867 -18.75 -23.70 -13.29
C PHE A 867 -19.62 -24.36 -12.22
N VAL A 868 -20.05 -23.58 -11.22
CA VAL A 868 -20.95 -24.06 -10.17
C VAL A 868 -22.38 -23.67 -10.53
N TYR A 869 -23.25 -24.67 -10.62
CA TYR A 869 -24.66 -24.52 -10.94
C TYR A 869 -25.52 -25.03 -9.80
N GLU A 870 -26.48 -24.23 -9.34
CA GLU A 870 -27.43 -24.62 -8.30
C GLU A 870 -28.79 -24.89 -8.94
N TYR A 871 -29.33 -26.09 -8.72
CA TYR A 871 -30.64 -26.50 -9.21
C TYR A 871 -31.39 -27.27 -8.12
N GLU A 872 -32.61 -26.84 -7.82
CA GLU A 872 -33.46 -27.43 -6.77
C GLU A 872 -32.71 -27.67 -5.44
N GLN A 873 -31.91 -26.68 -5.00
CA GLN A 873 -31.09 -26.73 -3.77
C GLN A 873 -29.95 -27.77 -3.79
N LYS A 874 -29.69 -28.41 -4.93
CA LYS A 874 -28.51 -29.24 -5.17
C LYS A 874 -27.46 -28.44 -5.94
N ILE A 875 -26.20 -28.70 -5.65
CA ILE A 875 -25.06 -28.05 -6.29
C ILE A 875 -24.44 -29.04 -7.28
N PHE A 876 -24.21 -28.56 -8.51
CA PHE A 876 -23.57 -29.30 -9.58
C PHE A 876 -22.34 -28.55 -10.07
N ILE A 877 -21.28 -29.30 -10.37
CA ILE A 877 -20.04 -28.80 -10.96
C ILE A 877 -20.04 -29.19 -12.43
N VAL A 878 -20.07 -28.19 -13.32
CA VAL A 878 -19.99 -28.38 -14.77
C VAL A 878 -18.59 -28.03 -15.23
N CYS A 879 -17.93 -28.93 -15.95
CA CYS A 879 -16.55 -28.73 -16.39
C CYS A 879 -16.24 -29.52 -17.67
N THR A 880 -15.16 -29.14 -18.35
CA THR A 880 -14.61 -29.89 -19.48
C THR A 880 -13.18 -30.34 -19.18
N CYS A 881 -12.78 -31.50 -19.65
CA CYS A 881 -11.35 -31.87 -19.70
C CYS A 881 -10.77 -31.61 -21.09
N ASN A 882 -9.43 -31.58 -21.19
CA ASN A 882 -8.72 -31.20 -22.41
C ASN A 882 -9.01 -32.14 -23.59
N SER A 883 -9.43 -33.40 -23.34
CA SER A 883 -9.88 -34.32 -24.40
C SER A 883 -11.29 -34.03 -24.93
N GLY A 884 -11.93 -32.95 -24.49
CA GLY A 884 -13.24 -32.52 -24.99
C GLY A 884 -14.43 -33.19 -24.32
N VAL A 885 -14.27 -33.84 -23.17
CA VAL A 885 -15.40 -34.43 -22.45
C VAL A 885 -16.02 -33.40 -21.51
N LEU A 886 -17.32 -33.15 -21.67
CA LEU A 886 -18.14 -32.35 -20.77
C LEU A 886 -18.68 -33.25 -19.64
N TYR A 887 -18.54 -32.79 -18.40
CA TYR A 887 -19.02 -33.46 -17.21
C TYR A 887 -19.98 -32.58 -16.43
N VAL A 888 -21.02 -33.20 -15.86
CA VAL A 888 -21.82 -32.63 -14.76
C VAL A 888 -21.65 -33.56 -13.55
N ILE A 889 -21.25 -32.97 -12.43
CA ILE A 889 -20.83 -33.71 -11.24
C ILE A 889 -21.64 -33.19 -10.05
N GLU A 890 -22.27 -34.09 -9.30
CA GLU A 890 -23.02 -33.72 -8.09
C GLU A 890 -22.07 -33.42 -6.92
N ASP A 891 -22.22 -32.27 -6.28
CA ASP A 891 -21.29 -31.81 -5.25
C ASP A 891 -21.25 -32.69 -3.99
N CYS A 892 -22.41 -33.18 -3.55
CA CYS A 892 -22.52 -33.93 -2.29
C CYS A 892 -21.73 -35.25 -2.33
N THR A 893 -21.69 -35.89 -3.49
CA THR A 893 -21.15 -37.24 -3.65
C THR A 893 -19.85 -37.28 -4.47
N GLY A 894 -19.55 -36.24 -5.25
CA GLY A 894 -18.49 -36.28 -6.26
C GLY A 894 -18.82 -37.19 -7.44
N THR A 895 -20.07 -37.61 -7.57
CA THR A 895 -20.51 -38.53 -8.62
C THR A 895 -20.66 -37.79 -9.93
N VAL A 896 -20.04 -38.31 -10.99
CA VAL A 896 -20.30 -37.88 -12.36
C VAL A 896 -21.70 -38.37 -12.75
N ILE A 897 -22.65 -37.46 -12.86
CA ILE A 897 -24.04 -37.78 -13.23
C ILE A 897 -24.25 -37.68 -14.74
N PHE A 898 -23.37 -36.97 -15.45
CA PHE A 898 -23.43 -36.81 -16.90
C PHE A 898 -22.05 -36.72 -17.49
N ARG A 899 -21.92 -37.33 -18.66
CA ARG A 899 -20.72 -37.33 -19.48
C ARG A 899 -21.11 -37.22 -20.95
N MET A 900 -20.46 -36.32 -21.68
CA MET A 900 -20.64 -36.19 -23.12
C MET A 900 -19.31 -35.86 -23.81
N GLN A 901 -18.94 -36.66 -24.80
CA GLN A 901 -17.76 -36.41 -25.62
C GLN A 901 -18.08 -35.37 -26.70
N LEU A 902 -17.38 -34.23 -26.70
CA LEU A 902 -17.39 -33.28 -27.81
C LEU A 902 -16.50 -33.80 -28.95
N PRO A 903 -16.72 -33.36 -30.21
CA PRO A 903 -15.96 -33.88 -31.36
C PRO A 903 -14.46 -33.57 -31.36
N SER A 904 -14.02 -32.62 -30.54
CA SER A 904 -12.62 -32.21 -30.41
C SER A 904 -12.34 -31.70 -29.00
N GLU A 905 -11.10 -31.30 -28.74
CA GLU A 905 -10.63 -30.72 -27.47
C GLU A 905 -11.48 -29.51 -27.05
N SER A 906 -11.61 -29.30 -25.74
CA SER A 906 -12.24 -28.11 -25.17
C SER A 906 -11.40 -27.54 -24.04
N TYR A 907 -11.05 -26.26 -24.17
CA TYR A 907 -10.37 -25.46 -23.14
C TYR A 907 -11.27 -24.33 -22.62
N SER A 908 -12.48 -24.21 -23.17
CA SER A 908 -13.46 -23.18 -22.84
C SER A 908 -14.15 -23.51 -21.51
N LEU A 909 -14.29 -22.50 -20.65
CA LEU A 909 -15.09 -22.59 -19.43
C LEU A 909 -16.57 -22.79 -19.82
N PRO A 910 -17.25 -23.88 -19.40
CA PRO A 910 -18.66 -24.04 -19.67
C PRO A 910 -19.47 -23.02 -18.86
N TYR A 911 -20.48 -22.41 -19.46
CA TYR A 911 -21.35 -21.43 -18.81
C TYR A 911 -22.76 -21.98 -18.70
N VAL A 912 -23.37 -21.90 -17.52
CA VAL A 912 -24.75 -22.37 -17.30
C VAL A 912 -25.65 -21.17 -17.01
N LEU A 913 -26.76 -21.07 -17.74
CA LEU A 913 -27.82 -20.10 -17.47
C LEU A 913 -29.16 -20.81 -17.61
N GLU A 914 -29.97 -20.74 -16.56
CA GLU A 914 -31.18 -21.57 -16.45
C GLU A 914 -30.83 -23.03 -16.78
N ASN A 915 -31.56 -23.63 -17.72
CA ASN A 915 -31.47 -25.05 -17.97
C ASN A 915 -30.59 -25.38 -19.19
N GLN A 916 -29.65 -24.50 -19.54
CA GLN A 916 -28.79 -24.64 -20.72
C GLN A 916 -27.31 -24.49 -20.34
N ILE A 917 -26.50 -25.44 -20.82
CA ILE A 917 -25.03 -25.39 -20.75
C ILE A 917 -24.51 -24.91 -22.10
N TYR A 918 -23.67 -23.88 -22.08
CA TYR A 918 -22.96 -23.38 -23.25
C TYR A 918 -21.48 -23.71 -23.14
N VAL A 919 -20.90 -24.28 -24.20
CA VAL A 919 -19.48 -24.70 -24.17
C VAL A 919 -18.84 -24.60 -25.54
N GLY A 920 -17.63 -24.04 -25.60
CA GLY A 920 -16.83 -23.96 -26.83
C GLY A 920 -16.00 -25.23 -27.05
N CYS A 921 -15.82 -25.60 -28.32
CA CYS A 921 -14.99 -26.73 -28.74
C CYS A 921 -14.03 -26.30 -29.86
N ARG A 922 -12.91 -27.02 -30.00
CA ARG A 922 -11.93 -26.81 -31.06
C ARG A 922 -12.32 -27.42 -32.41
N ASP A 923 -13.52 -27.96 -32.53
CA ASP A 923 -14.15 -28.34 -33.81
C ASP A 923 -14.87 -27.15 -34.48
N ASP A 924 -14.51 -25.95 -34.05
CA ASP A 924 -15.03 -24.66 -34.48
C ASP A 924 -16.44 -24.31 -33.99
N ASN A 925 -17.05 -25.12 -33.12
CA ASN A 925 -18.44 -24.93 -32.69
C ASN A 925 -18.58 -24.47 -31.23
N LEU A 926 -19.58 -23.62 -31.01
CA LEU A 926 -20.20 -23.36 -29.70
C LEU A 926 -21.44 -24.24 -29.57
N TYR A 927 -21.53 -24.99 -28.49
CA TYR A 927 -22.64 -25.91 -28.21
C TYR A 927 -23.59 -25.32 -27.18
N CYS A 928 -24.89 -25.56 -27.36
CA CYS A 928 -25.91 -25.40 -26.34
C CYS A 928 -26.52 -26.76 -26.01
N ILE A 929 -26.54 -27.11 -24.74
CA ILE A 929 -26.93 -28.43 -24.25
C ILE A 929 -28.00 -28.25 -23.18
N ASN A 930 -29.08 -29.03 -23.27
CA ASN A 930 -30.17 -28.97 -22.30
C ASN A 930 -29.81 -29.75 -21.02
N ILE A 931 -29.74 -29.07 -19.87
CA ILE A 931 -29.40 -29.69 -18.59
C ILE A 931 -30.58 -30.42 -17.95
N ASP A 932 -31.84 -30.07 -18.25
CA ASP A 932 -33.00 -30.80 -17.69
C ASP A 932 -33.03 -32.23 -18.22
N ARG A 933 -32.71 -32.43 -19.51
CA ARG A 933 -32.57 -33.78 -20.07
C ARG A 933 -31.48 -34.59 -19.37
N VAL A 934 -30.50 -33.91 -18.79
CA VAL A 934 -29.42 -34.50 -18.01
C VAL A 934 -29.91 -34.84 -16.59
N LEU A 935 -30.51 -33.89 -15.89
CA LEU A 935 -30.92 -34.03 -14.49
C LEU A 935 -32.17 -34.91 -14.31
N ILE A 936 -33.14 -34.86 -15.23
CA ILE A 936 -34.35 -35.72 -15.19
C ILE A 936 -33.97 -37.19 -15.37
N LYS A 937 -32.97 -37.50 -16.20
CA LYS A 937 -32.47 -38.88 -16.35
C LYS A 937 -31.81 -39.37 -15.06
N TYR A 938 -31.16 -38.48 -14.31
CA TYR A 938 -30.56 -38.79 -13.01
C TYR A 938 -31.63 -39.07 -11.93
N GLU A 939 -32.67 -38.24 -11.82
CA GLU A 939 -33.71 -38.44 -10.79
C GLU A 939 -34.59 -39.68 -11.01
N ASN A 940 -34.69 -40.16 -12.26
CA ASN A 940 -35.43 -41.38 -12.59
C ASN A 940 -34.57 -42.67 -12.56
N SER A 941 -33.27 -42.55 -12.26
CA SER A 941 -32.28 -43.66 -12.31
C SER A 941 -31.82 -44.13 -10.94
#